data_AF-A0A1F3JZE4-F1
#
_entry.id   AF-A0A1F3JZE4-F1
#
_cell.length_a   1.000
_cell.length_b   1.000
_cell.length_c   1.000
_cell.angle_alpha   90.00
_cell.angle_beta   90.00
_cell.angle_gamma   90.00
#
_symmetry.space_group_name_H-M   'P 1'
#
loop_
_entity.id
_entity.type
_entity.pdbx_description
1 polymer ?
#
loop_
_entity_poly.entity_id
_entity_poly.type
_entity_poly.pdbx_seq_one_letter_code
_entity_poly.pdbx_strand_id
1 'polypeptide(L)'
;MKTLTKIFLVLLIANCSLTIVNAQNIAITDDDAYSANSSAMLDVKSTTKGMLVPRLTTAQRTAVASPATGLLIFDTDAGSFYFYNGTSWVNLTSGNASGILSYTAPDKVYLTDASDKFGVGTISPNNKLDIRADATNGIDQAIFNVVNNDGDTIFAVYPQGVRINVADNSLNRASSTKGGFAVGGFSPDRATINEYLRVTPDSVRIYIEESDENRASSTKGGFAVGGYSPGRGLTNEFLRVTNDSTRIWTEDTIAGFGVQNIGASNKTSYLKLTPKNYFIGHEAGRYITTGKFNSFIGYQSGYRDTSGSYNSFMGYMSGYNNLGGGGSYGDKNSFYGYLSGYSNTTGWENVFVGATAGYSNTTGYLNTFLGADAGSSTSTGWSLTFLGSNAGNKLFSGINSTFVGSMAGFYSTNCSYNTFVGAQSGEYNDTGERNTYVGNLSGYYNQTGSSNACFGDLAGYFSAEGSNNTYIGKSAGQGNTSGSNNVMVGTSAGNSSTGTGNVFIGYNAGYSESYSNKLYIENSNADSDDALIYGNFATNRVQINNYLGIGEYPSYTLDVAGVTNLNKGLTGVALRVNGDEALWYDGTYFSWGYEGTYNFFADKVGIGQTNPTYKLELPNNSSASLGCGRAYAWNTYSDSRVKLNQVELNYGLDEIMRLSAKRFDHYESSFTEGSLLLGNTHTNTIGLIAQEVFCVIPEAVTRPINDSTDLWSLDYVKLVPILIKSIQEQQQQIEQLYERNKFLDKKSMEIDQLKSEIEKLKILIYNMQSNK
;
A
#
# COMPACT_ATOMS: atom_id res chain seq x y z
N MET A 1 139.08 -107.01 24.55
CA MET A 1 138.37 -107.32 23.28
C MET A 1 136.87 -107.47 23.53
N LYS A 2 136.15 -106.35 23.65
CA LYS A 2 134.69 -106.25 23.60
C LYS A 2 134.38 -105.34 22.41
N THR A 3 134.24 -105.86 21.18
CA THR A 3 133.67 -105.06 20.06
C THR A 3 133.45 -105.80 18.73
N LEU A 4 134.07 -106.94 18.43
CA LEU A 4 134.08 -107.41 17.03
C LEU A 4 133.05 -108.48 16.64
N THR A 5 132.45 -109.22 17.57
CA THR A 5 131.52 -110.31 17.19
C THR A 5 130.04 -109.89 17.16
N LYS A 6 129.69 -108.71 17.69
CA LYS A 6 128.34 -108.13 17.59
C LYS A 6 128.05 -107.47 16.22
N ILE A 7 129.06 -107.35 15.35
CA ILE A 7 128.93 -106.65 14.07
C ILE A 7 128.60 -107.60 12.90
N PHE A 8 128.92 -108.90 12.98
CA PHE A 8 128.73 -109.80 11.84
C PHE A 8 127.33 -110.40 11.68
N LEU A 9 126.53 -110.50 12.76
CA LEU A 9 125.14 -110.99 12.65
C LEU A 9 124.13 -109.86 12.38
N VAL A 10 124.53 -108.61 12.62
CA VAL A 10 123.78 -107.40 12.21
C VAL A 10 123.95 -107.14 10.70
N LEU A 11 124.82 -107.88 9.99
CA LEU A 11 125.02 -107.79 8.56
C LEU A 11 124.19 -108.79 7.73
N LEU A 12 123.28 -109.55 8.38
CA LEU A 12 122.17 -110.24 7.71
C LEU A 12 120.88 -109.40 7.76
N ILE A 13 121.04 -108.10 7.53
CA ILE A 13 120.03 -107.25 6.88
C ILE A 13 119.79 -107.85 5.47
N ALA A 14 118.65 -107.50 4.89
CA ALA A 14 118.59 -107.09 3.48
C ALA A 14 118.16 -108.13 2.44
N ASN A 15 117.16 -108.99 2.68
CA ASN A 15 116.47 -109.65 1.56
C ASN A 15 115.04 -110.13 1.88
N CYS A 16 114.12 -109.23 2.26
CA CYS A 16 112.70 -109.33 1.88
C CYS A 16 111.92 -108.10 2.36
N SER A 17 112.07 -107.01 1.62
CA SER A 17 111.10 -105.92 1.54
C SER A 17 109.91 -106.40 0.69
N LEU A 18 108.66 -106.08 1.05
CA LEU A 18 107.72 -105.31 0.19
C LEU A 18 106.24 -105.38 0.64
N THR A 19 105.68 -104.16 0.73
CA THR A 19 104.28 -103.71 0.54
C THR A 19 103.20 -104.00 1.59
N ILE A 20 102.88 -102.89 2.29
CA ILE A 20 101.59 -102.55 2.90
C ILE A 20 100.59 -102.23 1.77
N VAL A 21 99.34 -102.72 1.84
CA VAL A 21 98.19 -102.13 1.15
C VAL A 21 97.07 -101.91 2.16
N ASN A 22 96.64 -100.65 2.28
CA ASN A 22 95.54 -100.18 3.10
C ASN A 22 94.19 -100.69 2.57
N ALA A 23 93.24 -100.95 3.48
CA ALA A 23 91.86 -101.27 3.17
C ALA A 23 91.21 -100.16 2.31
N GLN A 24 90.59 -100.55 1.20
CA GLN A 24 89.81 -99.66 0.34
C GLN A 24 88.32 -99.73 0.74
N ASN A 25 87.67 -98.57 0.85
CA ASN A 25 86.22 -98.40 0.89
C ASN A 25 85.59 -98.86 -0.43
N ILE A 26 84.36 -99.39 -0.37
CA ILE A 26 83.71 -100.03 -1.53
C ILE A 26 82.73 -99.04 -2.17
N ALA A 27 82.93 -98.73 -3.45
CA ALA A 27 81.89 -98.15 -4.29
C ALA A 27 81.14 -99.27 -5.01
N ILE A 28 79.80 -99.24 -4.96
CA ILE A 28 78.94 -100.03 -5.83
C ILE A 28 78.36 -99.06 -6.86
N THR A 29 78.88 -99.14 -8.07
CA THR A 29 78.60 -98.18 -9.13
C THR A 29 78.53 -98.88 -10.48
N ASP A 30 77.75 -98.35 -11.42
CA ASP A 30 77.78 -98.72 -12.84
C ASP A 30 78.63 -97.76 -13.69
N ASP A 31 79.35 -96.85 -13.03
CA ASP A 31 80.34 -95.93 -13.57
C ASP A 31 81.73 -96.39 -13.11
N ASP A 32 82.45 -97.11 -13.99
CA ASP A 32 83.77 -97.70 -13.73
C ASP A 32 84.87 -96.65 -13.45
N ALA A 33 84.61 -95.37 -13.75
CA ALA A 33 85.52 -94.27 -13.45
C ALA A 33 85.30 -93.68 -12.04
N TYR A 34 84.26 -94.11 -11.31
CA TYR A 34 83.94 -93.56 -10.00
C TYR A 34 84.71 -94.26 -8.88
N SER A 35 85.49 -93.48 -8.14
CA SER A 35 86.10 -93.90 -6.88
C SER A 35 85.16 -93.62 -5.70
N ALA A 36 85.11 -94.54 -4.74
CA ALA A 36 84.33 -94.40 -3.52
C ALA A 36 84.71 -93.11 -2.78
N ASN A 37 83.72 -92.35 -2.32
CA ASN A 37 83.95 -91.17 -1.49
C ASN A 37 84.71 -91.57 -0.23
N SER A 38 85.77 -90.83 0.10
CA SER A 38 86.67 -91.11 1.23
C SER A 38 85.99 -91.09 2.59
N SER A 39 84.81 -90.46 2.71
CA SER A 39 84.00 -90.44 3.94
C SER A 39 82.98 -91.57 4.05
N ALA A 40 82.75 -92.33 2.97
CA ALA A 40 81.75 -93.40 2.93
C ALA A 40 82.42 -94.78 3.05
N MET A 41 81.86 -95.62 3.92
CA MET A 41 82.26 -97.04 4.03
C MET A 41 81.64 -97.89 2.91
N LEU A 42 80.42 -97.53 2.49
CA LEU A 42 79.73 -98.04 1.32
C LEU A 42 79.16 -96.85 0.55
N ASP A 43 79.61 -96.67 -0.69
CA ASP A 43 79.15 -95.60 -1.57
C ASP A 43 78.41 -96.21 -2.76
N VAL A 44 77.12 -95.91 -2.90
CA VAL A 44 76.30 -96.45 -3.99
C VAL A 44 75.95 -95.32 -4.94
N LYS A 45 76.59 -95.31 -6.11
CA LYS A 45 76.34 -94.30 -7.15
C LYS A 45 75.81 -94.98 -8.40
N SER A 46 74.62 -94.60 -8.83
CA SER A 46 74.14 -94.87 -10.18
C SER A 46 73.18 -93.77 -10.58
N THR A 47 73.17 -93.38 -11.86
CA THR A 47 72.20 -92.43 -12.40
C THR A 47 70.95 -93.13 -12.94
N THR A 48 70.95 -94.47 -13.03
CA THR A 48 69.86 -95.26 -13.62
C THR A 48 69.33 -96.37 -12.71
N LYS A 49 70.01 -96.67 -11.60
CA LYS A 49 69.65 -97.73 -10.65
C LYS A 49 69.56 -97.17 -9.23
N GLY A 50 68.72 -97.79 -8.41
CA GLY A 50 68.61 -97.49 -6.99
C GLY A 50 69.16 -98.63 -6.12
N MET A 51 69.31 -98.36 -4.82
CA MET A 51 69.64 -99.39 -3.85
C MET A 51 68.38 -100.11 -3.37
N LEU A 52 68.29 -101.41 -3.59
CA LEU A 52 67.31 -102.26 -2.93
C LEU A 52 67.90 -102.77 -1.61
N VAL A 53 67.32 -102.32 -0.49
CA VAL A 53 67.59 -102.88 0.83
C VAL A 53 66.89 -104.23 0.99
N PRO A 54 67.25 -105.07 1.99
CA PRO A 54 66.57 -106.34 2.22
C PRO A 54 65.05 -106.13 2.32
N ARG A 55 64.31 -106.87 1.50
CA ARG A 55 62.85 -106.85 1.45
C ARG A 55 62.34 -108.06 2.22
N LEU A 56 61.66 -107.81 3.32
CA LEU A 56 61.18 -108.84 4.23
C LEU A 56 59.66 -108.67 4.40
N THR A 57 58.92 -109.75 4.51
CA THR A 57 57.55 -109.71 5.06
C THR A 57 57.58 -109.24 6.52
N THR A 58 56.45 -108.80 7.08
CA THR A 58 56.41 -108.36 8.47
C THR A 58 56.87 -109.46 9.42
N ALA A 59 56.46 -110.71 9.15
CA ALA A 59 56.90 -111.88 9.91
C ALA A 59 58.42 -112.09 9.82
N GLN A 60 59.00 -111.98 8.62
CA GLN A 60 60.45 -112.12 8.40
C GLN A 60 61.25 -110.99 9.07
N ARG A 61 60.77 -109.74 9.01
CA ARG A 61 61.40 -108.60 9.70
C ARG A 61 61.44 -108.83 11.21
N THR A 62 60.32 -109.23 11.82
CA THR A 62 60.26 -109.49 13.27
C THR A 62 61.05 -110.72 13.70
N ALA A 63 61.31 -111.66 12.78
CA ALA A 63 62.11 -112.85 13.02
C ALA A 63 63.62 -112.61 12.88
N VAL A 64 64.08 -111.42 12.47
CA VAL A 64 65.51 -111.08 12.45
C VAL A 64 66.01 -111.13 13.89
N ALA A 65 66.84 -112.12 14.21
CA ALA A 65 67.44 -112.26 15.53
C ALA A 65 68.55 -111.21 15.71
N SER A 66 68.49 -110.47 16.81
CA SER A 66 69.48 -109.43 17.19
C SER A 66 69.81 -108.43 16.06
N PRO A 67 68.83 -107.70 15.50
CA PRO A 67 69.07 -106.74 14.42
C PRO A 67 69.99 -105.62 14.88
N ALA A 68 70.92 -105.22 14.02
CA ALA A 68 71.84 -104.12 14.31
C ALA A 68 71.08 -102.77 14.37
N THR A 69 71.47 -101.88 15.27
CA THR A 69 70.98 -100.49 15.27
C THR A 69 71.31 -99.82 13.94
N GLY A 70 70.31 -99.20 13.32
CA GLY A 70 70.39 -98.61 11.98
C GLY A 70 70.10 -99.59 10.84
N LEU A 71 69.83 -100.88 11.12
CA LEU A 71 69.49 -101.86 10.08
C LEU A 71 68.22 -101.43 9.35
N LEU A 72 68.36 -101.10 8.06
CA LEU A 72 67.28 -100.64 7.19
C LEU A 72 66.77 -101.80 6.33
N ILE A 73 65.46 -102.01 6.34
CA ILE A 73 64.76 -102.99 5.53
C ILE A 73 63.51 -102.37 4.93
N PHE A 74 62.99 -102.96 3.86
CA PHE A 74 61.67 -102.64 3.35
C PHE A 74 60.70 -103.78 3.69
N ASP A 75 59.66 -103.45 4.44
CA ASP A 75 58.64 -104.42 4.85
C ASP A 75 57.60 -104.55 3.73
N THR A 76 57.55 -105.71 3.07
CA THR A 76 56.70 -105.91 1.89
C THR A 76 55.23 -106.05 2.22
N ASP A 77 54.87 -106.46 3.45
CA ASP A 77 53.46 -106.56 3.85
C ASP A 77 52.93 -105.20 4.28
N ALA A 78 53.77 -104.41 4.96
CA ALA A 78 53.41 -103.04 5.36
C ALA A 78 53.58 -102.01 4.23
N GLY A 79 54.32 -102.35 3.17
CA GLY A 79 54.61 -101.45 2.05
C GLY A 79 55.51 -100.25 2.42
N SER A 80 56.30 -100.38 3.48
CA SER A 80 57.00 -99.28 4.14
C SER A 80 58.45 -99.62 4.48
N PHE A 81 59.31 -98.60 4.51
CA PHE A 81 60.65 -98.74 5.08
C PHE A 81 60.61 -98.78 6.60
N TYR A 82 61.40 -99.69 7.15
CA TYR A 82 61.62 -99.81 8.58
C TYR A 82 63.11 -99.81 8.88
N PHE A 83 63.52 -99.11 9.95
CA PHE A 83 64.86 -99.27 10.50
C PHE A 83 64.79 -99.74 11.95
N TYR A 84 65.78 -100.49 12.40
CA TYR A 84 65.88 -100.89 13.79
C TYR A 84 66.61 -99.81 14.59
N ASN A 85 65.98 -99.21 15.60
CA ASN A 85 66.58 -98.12 16.39
C ASN A 85 67.46 -98.59 17.56
N GLY A 86 67.71 -99.90 17.66
CA GLY A 86 68.45 -100.54 18.75
C GLY A 86 67.56 -101.27 19.76
N THR A 87 66.27 -100.95 19.82
CA THR A 87 65.30 -101.62 20.69
C THR A 87 64.05 -102.12 19.95
N SER A 88 63.67 -101.50 18.84
CA SER A 88 62.46 -101.83 18.09
C SER A 88 62.58 -101.46 16.61
N TRP A 89 61.74 -102.09 15.78
CA TRP A 89 61.57 -101.72 14.38
C TRP A 89 60.67 -100.48 14.28
N VAL A 90 61.18 -99.40 13.70
CA VAL A 90 60.50 -98.11 13.53
C VAL A 90 60.10 -97.90 12.08
N ASN A 91 58.82 -97.59 11.83
CA ASN A 91 58.30 -97.27 10.49
C ASN A 91 58.68 -95.83 10.12
N LEU A 92 59.17 -95.60 8.90
CA LEU A 92 59.55 -94.28 8.42
C LEU A 92 58.40 -93.48 7.77
N THR A 93 57.24 -94.10 7.57
CA THR A 93 56.16 -93.58 6.69
C THR A 93 54.76 -93.51 7.30
N SER A 94 54.51 -94.03 8.51
CA SER A 94 53.19 -93.96 9.15
C SER A 94 53.14 -92.87 10.25
N GLY A 95 52.36 -91.82 10.00
CA GLY A 95 52.18 -90.65 10.88
C GLY A 95 51.46 -90.97 12.19
N ASN A 96 52.23 -91.30 13.21
CA ASN A 96 51.80 -91.29 14.62
C ASN A 96 52.96 -90.70 15.43
N ALA A 97 52.72 -89.57 16.12
CA ALA A 97 53.54 -88.77 17.06
C ALA A 97 55.10 -88.87 17.08
N SER A 98 55.73 -89.39 16.04
CA SER A 98 57.17 -89.66 15.92
C SER A 98 57.58 -89.79 14.43
N GLY A 99 56.82 -89.16 13.53
CA GLY A 99 57.18 -89.02 12.11
C GLY A 99 58.18 -87.89 11.89
N ILE A 100 58.62 -87.69 10.64
CA ILE A 100 59.67 -86.75 10.18
C ILE A 100 59.61 -85.31 10.77
N LEU A 101 58.46 -84.85 11.28
CA LEU A 101 58.27 -83.53 11.88
C LEU A 101 58.11 -83.54 13.41
N SER A 102 58.29 -84.68 14.07
CA SER A 102 58.12 -84.86 15.52
C SER A 102 59.31 -85.63 16.09
N TYR A 103 60.26 -84.90 16.66
CA TYR A 103 61.28 -85.46 17.55
C TYR A 103 60.89 -85.12 19.00
N THR A 104 61.07 -86.10 19.88
CA THR A 104 60.79 -86.01 21.32
C THR A 104 61.52 -84.84 21.97
N ALA A 105 60.73 -83.82 22.32
CA ALA A 105 60.92 -82.78 23.33
C ALA A 105 62.18 -81.89 23.28
N PRO A 106 62.03 -80.55 23.41
CA PRO A 106 60.82 -79.73 23.28
C PRO A 106 60.77 -79.10 21.88
N ASP A 107 59.65 -79.15 21.15
CA ASP A 107 59.12 -78.01 20.37
C ASP A 107 57.95 -78.41 19.43
N LYS A 108 56.77 -77.82 19.62
CA LYS A 108 56.21 -76.57 19.04
C LYS A 108 55.37 -76.75 17.77
N VAL A 109 55.24 -77.94 17.20
CA VAL A 109 54.25 -78.19 16.13
C VAL A 109 53.51 -79.51 16.36
N TYR A 110 52.18 -79.45 16.39
CA TYR A 110 51.28 -80.57 16.68
C TYR A 110 50.25 -80.72 15.56
N LEU A 111 50.22 -81.92 14.97
CA LEU A 111 49.12 -82.39 14.12
C LEU A 111 48.27 -83.32 14.97
N THR A 112 47.00 -82.95 15.20
CA THR A 112 46.07 -83.83 15.91
C THR A 112 45.19 -84.57 14.90
N ASP A 113 45.25 -85.90 14.94
CA ASP A 113 44.57 -86.82 14.01
C ASP A 113 43.04 -86.87 14.20
N ALA A 114 42.53 -86.37 15.32
CA ALA A 114 41.12 -86.44 15.65
C ALA A 114 40.23 -85.38 14.94
N SER A 115 40.78 -84.34 14.28
CA SER A 115 39.96 -83.24 13.70
C SER A 115 40.62 -82.40 12.60
N ASP A 116 41.72 -82.86 11.98
CA ASP A 116 42.49 -82.10 10.98
C ASP A 116 42.94 -80.70 11.44
N LYS A 117 43.29 -80.55 12.73
CA LYS A 117 43.74 -79.27 13.29
C LYS A 117 45.25 -79.23 13.45
N PHE A 118 45.85 -78.11 13.06
CA PHE A 118 47.27 -77.82 13.16
C PHE A 118 47.53 -76.80 14.28
N GLY A 119 48.28 -77.21 15.30
CA GLY A 119 48.65 -76.37 16.43
C GLY A 119 50.15 -76.07 16.45
N VAL A 120 50.54 -74.80 16.54
CA VAL A 120 51.93 -74.39 16.80
C VAL A 120 52.00 -73.86 18.23
N GLY A 121 52.80 -74.52 19.09
CA GLY A 121 52.89 -74.19 20.52
C GLY A 121 51.70 -74.63 21.38
N THR A 122 50.74 -75.40 20.83
CA THR A 122 49.60 -75.94 21.60
C THR A 122 49.15 -77.33 21.13
N ILE A 123 48.86 -78.23 22.09
CA ILE A 123 48.36 -79.59 21.84
C ILE A 123 46.82 -79.65 21.71
N SER A 124 46.12 -78.54 21.92
CA SER A 124 44.65 -78.47 21.89
C SER A 124 44.18 -77.26 21.07
N PRO A 125 44.42 -77.27 19.74
CA PRO A 125 43.98 -76.18 18.86
C PRO A 125 42.43 -76.08 18.86
N ASN A 126 41.91 -74.90 19.15
CA ASN A 126 40.50 -74.55 19.08
C ASN A 126 40.04 -74.43 17.62
N ASN A 127 40.86 -73.83 16.74
CA ASN A 127 40.56 -73.66 15.32
C ASN A 127 41.41 -74.59 14.43
N LYS A 128 41.14 -74.59 13.12
CA LYS A 128 41.92 -75.39 12.14
C LYS A 128 43.42 -75.06 12.15
N LEU A 129 43.77 -73.81 12.48
CA LEU A 129 45.12 -73.33 12.73
C LEU A 129 45.11 -72.49 14.00
N ASP A 130 45.81 -72.94 15.04
CA ASP A 130 46.07 -72.14 16.24
C ASP A 130 47.59 -72.00 16.45
N ILE A 131 48.05 -70.76 16.64
CA ILE A 131 49.45 -70.45 16.95
C ILE A 131 49.47 -69.77 18.32
N ARG A 132 50.14 -70.40 19.29
CA ARG A 132 50.16 -69.94 20.68
C ARG A 132 51.60 -69.61 21.10
N ALA A 133 51.74 -68.52 21.84
CA ALA A 133 53.00 -68.15 22.47
C ALA A 133 53.49 -69.24 23.43
N ASP A 134 54.80 -69.44 23.48
CA ASP A 134 55.45 -70.14 24.60
C ASP A 134 55.22 -69.33 25.89
N ALA A 135 55.13 -70.01 27.04
CA ALA A 135 55.02 -69.34 28.33
C ALA A 135 56.22 -68.42 28.64
N THR A 136 57.35 -68.64 27.95
CA THR A 136 58.59 -67.86 28.10
C THR A 136 58.79 -66.77 27.03
N ASN A 137 57.87 -66.63 26.05
CA ASN A 137 57.99 -65.62 24.99
C ASN A 137 57.98 -64.19 25.58
N GLY A 138 59.01 -63.40 25.26
CA GLY A 138 59.07 -61.98 25.63
C GLY A 138 58.02 -61.14 24.89
N ILE A 139 57.68 -59.97 25.45
CA ILE A 139 56.67 -59.05 24.86
C ILE A 139 57.00 -58.59 23.43
N ASP A 140 58.29 -58.57 23.08
CA ASP A 140 58.79 -58.17 21.76
C ASP A 140 59.13 -59.35 20.84
N GLN A 141 58.76 -60.57 21.23
CA GLN A 141 58.91 -61.76 20.38
C GLN A 141 57.57 -62.11 19.74
N ALA A 142 57.49 -61.98 18.42
CA ALA A 142 56.29 -62.28 17.66
C ALA A 142 55.93 -63.77 17.78
N ILE A 143 54.65 -64.03 18.05
CA ILE A 143 54.02 -65.36 18.02
C ILE A 143 53.76 -65.79 16.57
N PHE A 144 53.41 -64.84 15.71
CA PHE A 144 53.26 -65.02 14.28
C PHE A 144 53.91 -63.85 13.57
N ASN A 145 54.79 -64.11 12.61
CA ASN A 145 55.52 -63.07 11.91
C ASN A 145 55.49 -63.31 10.40
N VAL A 146 55.05 -62.30 9.65
CA VAL A 146 55.14 -62.24 8.19
C VAL A 146 56.24 -61.24 7.87
N VAL A 147 57.29 -61.72 7.18
CA VAL A 147 58.43 -60.90 6.76
C VAL A 147 58.43 -60.69 5.24
N ASN A 148 59.04 -59.61 4.75
CA ASN A 148 59.31 -59.38 3.33
C ASN A 148 60.55 -60.18 2.85
N ASN A 149 60.93 -60.03 1.57
CA ASN A 149 62.09 -60.72 0.98
C ASN A 149 63.44 -60.35 1.65
N ASP A 150 63.51 -59.20 2.32
CA ASP A 150 64.71 -58.71 3.00
C ASP A 150 64.78 -59.17 4.48
N GLY A 151 63.75 -59.87 4.96
CA GLY A 151 63.64 -60.38 6.33
C GLY A 151 62.95 -59.44 7.31
N ASP A 152 62.45 -58.29 6.85
CA ASP A 152 61.76 -57.32 7.71
C ASP A 152 60.32 -57.73 7.98
N THR A 153 59.91 -57.61 9.25
CA THR A 153 58.53 -57.87 9.69
C THR A 153 57.58 -56.85 9.06
N ILE A 154 56.58 -57.30 8.29
CA ILE A 154 55.51 -56.45 7.73
C ILE A 154 54.17 -56.64 8.46
N PHE A 155 53.97 -57.81 9.08
CA PHE A 155 52.82 -58.08 9.95
C PHE A 155 53.26 -59.06 11.04
N ALA A 156 53.15 -58.68 12.30
CA ALA A 156 53.46 -59.55 13.42
C ALA A 156 52.42 -59.49 14.52
N VAL A 157 52.07 -60.65 15.06
CA VAL A 157 51.23 -60.80 16.25
C VAL A 157 52.14 -61.14 17.41
N TYR A 158 52.08 -60.35 18.48
CA TYR A 158 52.80 -60.50 19.74
C TYR A 158 51.84 -60.94 20.84
N PRO A 159 52.34 -61.40 22.00
CA PRO A 159 51.47 -61.81 23.13
C PRO A 159 50.48 -60.75 23.60
N GLN A 160 50.73 -59.47 23.33
CA GLN A 160 49.90 -58.36 23.79
C GLN A 160 49.36 -57.45 22.68
N GLY A 161 49.56 -57.79 21.39
CA GLY A 161 49.06 -56.94 20.31
C GLY A 161 49.53 -57.32 18.92
N VAL A 162 49.12 -56.53 17.93
CA VAL A 162 49.47 -56.72 16.52
C VAL A 162 50.27 -55.51 16.04
N ARG A 163 51.39 -55.75 15.34
CA ARG A 163 52.15 -54.71 14.61
C ARG A 163 51.99 -54.95 13.11
N ILE A 164 51.71 -53.88 12.38
CA ILE A 164 51.71 -53.87 10.92
C ILE A 164 52.73 -52.82 10.50
N ASN A 165 53.80 -53.25 9.85
CA ASN A 165 54.85 -52.35 9.38
C ASN A 165 54.73 -52.20 7.86
N VAL A 166 54.67 -50.96 7.40
CA VAL A 166 54.65 -50.63 5.98
C VAL A 166 56.01 -50.02 5.64
N ALA A 167 56.67 -50.56 4.60
CA ALA A 167 57.95 -50.05 4.16
C ALA A 167 57.79 -48.65 3.54
N ASP A 168 58.56 -47.67 4.02
CA ASP A 168 58.73 -46.35 3.41
C ASP A 168 60.11 -46.29 2.74
N ASN A 169 60.17 -46.76 1.48
CA ASN A 169 61.38 -46.72 0.68
C ASN A 169 61.34 -45.52 -0.28
N SER A 170 61.75 -44.33 0.18
CA SER A 170 62.73 -43.46 -0.51
C SER A 170 62.90 -42.10 0.16
N LEU A 171 64.10 -41.55 0.02
CA LEU A 171 64.56 -40.20 0.43
C LEU A 171 63.82 -39.03 -0.23
N ASN A 172 62.59 -39.22 -0.73
CA ASN A 172 61.69 -38.17 -1.18
C ASN A 172 60.28 -38.55 -0.75
N ARG A 173 59.70 -37.75 0.15
CA ARG A 173 58.38 -37.93 0.76
C ARG A 173 57.34 -38.47 -0.23
N ALA A 174 56.87 -39.68 0.02
CA ALA A 174 55.74 -40.26 -0.68
C ALA A 174 54.47 -39.43 -0.38
N SER A 175 54.07 -38.58 -1.31
CA SER A 175 52.74 -37.96 -1.32
C SER A 175 51.74 -38.97 -1.90
N SER A 176 51.18 -39.86 -1.08
CA SER A 176 49.88 -40.43 -1.45
C SER A 176 49.03 -40.80 -0.25
N THR A 177 47.77 -40.44 -0.39
CA THR A 177 46.63 -40.60 0.50
C THR A 177 46.30 -42.06 0.79
N LYS A 178 46.46 -42.51 2.05
CA LYS A 178 45.68 -43.60 2.67
C LYS A 178 45.65 -43.29 4.18
N GLY A 179 44.55 -42.95 4.85
CA GLY A 179 43.16 -43.39 4.66
C GLY A 179 42.92 -44.67 5.47
N GLY A 180 43.01 -44.61 6.80
CA GLY A 180 42.78 -45.75 7.69
C GLY A 180 43.65 -45.74 8.95
N PHE A 181 43.32 -44.86 9.90
CA PHE A 181 43.68 -44.85 11.33
C PHE A 181 45.13 -45.20 11.74
N ALA A 182 45.96 -44.19 12.03
CA ALA A 182 47.15 -44.33 12.88
C ALA A 182 47.50 -43.04 13.64
N VAL A 183 47.73 -43.16 14.95
CA VAL A 183 48.20 -42.11 15.87
C VAL A 183 49.68 -42.42 16.21
N GLY A 184 50.59 -41.49 15.93
CA GLY A 184 52.06 -41.61 16.11
C GLY A 184 52.58 -41.04 17.44
N GLY A 185 53.88 -41.04 17.78
CA GLY A 185 55.09 -41.35 16.99
C GLY A 185 56.24 -41.98 17.80
N PHE A 186 57.46 -42.02 17.24
CA PHE A 186 58.68 -42.60 17.84
C PHE A 186 59.78 -41.53 17.93
N SER A 187 60.25 -41.21 19.14
CA SER A 187 61.45 -40.41 19.43
C SER A 187 62.58 -41.35 19.88
N PRO A 188 63.87 -41.06 19.61
CA PRO A 188 64.98 -41.95 20.01
C PRO A 188 65.27 -42.00 21.52
N ASP A 189 64.65 -41.13 22.32
CA ASP A 189 65.01 -40.95 23.72
C ASP A 189 64.23 -41.86 24.69
N ARG A 190 64.97 -42.57 25.54
CA ARG A 190 64.46 -43.52 26.54
C ARG A 190 63.88 -42.82 27.79
N ALA A 191 62.82 -42.04 27.66
CA ALA A 191 62.13 -41.47 28.83
C ALA A 191 60.59 -41.51 28.73
N THR A 192 59.99 -41.97 29.83
CA THR A 192 58.57 -42.06 30.24
C THR A 192 57.49 -42.43 29.21
N ILE A 193 56.78 -43.53 29.51
CA ILE A 193 55.59 -44.02 28.79
C ILE A 193 54.50 -42.93 28.81
N ASN A 194 54.25 -42.29 27.67
CA ASN A 194 53.09 -41.41 27.49
C ASN A 194 51.95 -42.22 26.83
N GLU A 195 50.82 -42.33 27.53
CA GLU A 195 49.60 -43.00 27.07
C GLU A 195 48.91 -42.10 26.02
N TYR A 196 49.19 -42.27 24.72
CA TYR A 196 48.60 -41.40 23.67
C TYR A 196 47.18 -41.79 23.24
N LEU A 197 46.76 -43.02 23.55
CA LEU A 197 45.40 -43.50 23.37
C LEU A 197 45.06 -44.48 24.48
N ARG A 198 44.11 -44.10 25.35
CA ARG A 198 43.49 -45.03 26.29
C ARG A 198 42.06 -45.33 25.85
N VAL A 199 41.76 -46.60 25.67
CA VAL A 199 40.39 -47.07 25.48
C VAL A 199 40.02 -47.90 26.72
N THR A 200 39.12 -47.38 27.53
CA THR A 200 38.42 -48.14 28.57
C THR A 200 36.98 -48.38 28.11
N PRO A 201 36.21 -49.30 28.72
CA PRO A 201 34.79 -49.45 28.40
C PRO A 201 34.00 -48.13 28.52
N ASP A 202 34.47 -47.22 29.38
CA ASP A 202 33.76 -46.01 29.77
C ASP A 202 34.32 -44.71 29.14
N SER A 203 35.49 -44.74 28.49
CA SER A 203 36.05 -43.54 27.82
C SER A 203 37.13 -43.88 26.79
N VAL A 204 37.20 -43.05 25.74
CA VAL A 204 38.38 -42.95 24.88
C VAL A 204 39.08 -41.63 25.18
N ARG A 205 40.33 -41.68 25.64
CA ARG A 205 41.16 -40.50 25.92
C ARG A 205 42.34 -40.45 24.95
N ILE A 206 42.54 -39.26 24.35
CA ILE A 206 43.64 -38.95 23.45
C ILE A 206 44.45 -37.83 24.08
N TYR A 207 45.71 -38.08 24.38
CA TYR A 207 46.63 -37.09 24.93
C TYR A 207 47.48 -36.53 23.79
N ILE A 208 47.54 -35.20 23.65
CA ILE A 208 48.36 -34.52 22.65
C ILE A 208 49.47 -33.79 23.41
N GLU A 209 50.73 -34.11 23.12
CA GLU A 209 51.85 -33.29 23.60
C GLU A 209 51.87 -31.94 22.88
N GLU A 210 51.99 -30.87 23.66
CA GLU A 210 51.85 -29.48 23.20
C GLU A 210 53.13 -28.64 23.34
N SER A 211 54.30 -29.23 23.57
CA SER A 211 55.49 -28.45 23.95
C SER A 211 56.74 -28.70 23.09
N ASP A 212 56.61 -28.69 21.76
CA ASP A 212 57.78 -28.59 20.89
C ASP A 212 57.56 -27.56 19.76
N GLU A 213 58.55 -26.69 19.57
CA GLU A 213 58.48 -25.44 18.80
C GLU A 213 58.59 -25.66 17.27
N ASN A 214 58.71 -26.91 16.81
CA ASN A 214 58.90 -27.27 15.40
C ASN A 214 57.64 -27.86 14.71
N ARG A 215 56.44 -27.36 15.01
CA ARG A 215 55.15 -27.85 14.46
C ARG A 215 54.96 -27.58 12.95
N ALA A 216 54.40 -28.58 12.23
CA ALA A 216 53.87 -28.45 10.87
C ALA A 216 52.36 -28.11 10.86
N SER A 217 51.93 -27.31 9.87
CA SER A 217 50.59 -26.73 9.75
C SER A 217 49.61 -27.58 8.92
N SER A 218 48.68 -28.33 9.56
CA SER A 218 47.41 -28.72 8.88
C SER A 218 46.27 -29.08 9.86
N THR A 219 45.03 -28.91 9.37
CA THR A 219 43.74 -29.02 10.06
C THR A 219 43.32 -30.45 10.44
N LYS A 220 42.85 -30.65 11.68
CA LYS A 220 42.37 -31.92 12.26
C LYS A 220 40.81 -31.92 12.36
N GLY A 221 40.13 -33.06 12.11
CA GLY A 221 38.67 -33.24 12.29
C GLY A 221 38.28 -33.89 13.64
N GLY A 222 37.11 -33.56 14.21
CA GLY A 222 36.80 -33.62 15.68
C GLY A 222 35.86 -34.72 16.25
N PHE A 223 35.55 -34.57 17.56
CA PHE A 223 35.17 -35.52 18.64
C PHE A 223 33.75 -35.25 19.26
N ALA A 224 33.10 -36.19 19.98
CA ALA A 224 31.78 -36.03 20.64
C ALA A 224 31.75 -36.52 22.13
N VAL A 225 30.91 -35.92 23.01
CA VAL A 225 30.86 -36.17 24.50
C VAL A 225 29.43 -36.13 25.11
N GLY A 226 29.12 -37.06 26.02
CA GLY A 226 27.94 -37.08 26.92
C GLY A 226 28.31 -37.36 28.39
N GLY A 227 27.41 -37.11 29.35
CA GLY A 227 27.68 -37.23 30.79
C GLY A 227 27.25 -38.55 31.43
N TYR A 228 27.96 -39.00 32.49
CA TYR A 228 27.67 -40.20 33.28
C TYR A 228 27.18 -39.81 34.69
N SER A 229 25.99 -40.26 35.09
CA SER A 229 25.46 -40.14 36.47
C SER A 229 25.11 -41.54 37.00
N PRO A 230 25.41 -41.88 38.27
CA PRO A 230 25.09 -43.19 38.84
C PRO A 230 23.62 -43.35 39.26
N GLY A 231 22.81 -42.28 39.22
CA GLY A 231 21.37 -42.35 39.42
C GLY A 231 20.66 -42.67 38.09
N ARG A 232 19.71 -43.61 38.09
CA ARG A 232 18.89 -43.98 36.92
C ARG A 232 18.02 -42.80 36.44
N GLY A 233 18.61 -41.84 35.75
CA GLY A 233 17.97 -40.73 35.05
C GLY A 233 18.52 -40.62 33.64
N LEU A 234 17.69 -40.09 32.72
CA LEU A 234 18.00 -39.98 31.29
C LEU A 234 19.37 -39.31 31.06
N THR A 235 20.21 -39.94 30.24
CA THR A 235 21.46 -39.38 29.74
C THR A 235 21.15 -38.22 28.81
N ASN A 236 21.47 -36.99 29.22
CA ASN A 236 21.36 -35.81 28.38
C ASN A 236 22.56 -35.76 27.41
N GLU A 237 22.29 -35.64 26.10
CA GLU A 237 23.32 -35.32 25.11
C GLU A 237 23.81 -33.88 25.37
N PHE A 238 25.13 -33.65 25.48
CA PHE A 238 25.68 -32.34 25.84
C PHE A 238 26.47 -31.65 24.72
N LEU A 239 27.08 -32.36 23.78
CA LEU A 239 27.83 -31.75 22.67
C LEU A 239 27.94 -32.69 21.45
N ARG A 240 27.57 -32.18 20.27
CA ARG A 240 27.76 -32.84 18.96
C ARG A 240 28.44 -31.87 17.98
N VAL A 241 29.55 -32.27 17.38
CA VAL A 241 30.34 -31.48 16.41
C VAL A 241 30.45 -32.23 15.09
N THR A 242 30.19 -31.55 13.97
CA THR A 242 30.32 -32.04 12.60
C THR A 242 31.00 -30.97 11.74
N ASN A 243 31.41 -31.29 10.50
CA ASN A 243 32.04 -30.32 9.59
C ASN A 243 31.12 -29.13 9.23
N ASP A 244 29.80 -29.30 9.36
CA ASP A 244 28.80 -28.31 8.97
C ASP A 244 28.07 -27.64 10.17
N SER A 245 28.15 -28.19 11.39
CA SER A 245 27.49 -27.62 12.58
C SER A 245 28.00 -28.16 13.93
N THR A 246 27.78 -27.37 15.01
CA THR A 246 28.02 -27.74 16.41
C THR A 246 26.76 -27.51 17.25
N ARG A 247 26.36 -28.47 18.11
CA ARG A 247 25.19 -28.40 19.01
C ARG A 247 25.60 -28.69 20.46
N ILE A 248 25.17 -27.86 21.42
CA ILE A 248 25.46 -28.02 22.87
C ILE A 248 24.19 -27.81 23.69
N TRP A 249 24.00 -28.60 24.75
CA TRP A 249 22.89 -28.48 25.70
C TRP A 249 23.42 -28.11 27.11
N THR A 250 22.74 -27.22 27.87
CA THR A 250 23.16 -26.78 29.23
C THR A 250 21.95 -26.52 30.15
N GLU A 251 22.09 -26.72 31.46
CA GLU A 251 20.98 -26.67 32.45
C GLU A 251 20.88 -25.39 33.33
N ASP A 252 21.61 -24.27 33.12
CA ASP A 252 21.52 -23.11 34.04
C ASP A 252 21.67 -21.69 33.41
N THR A 253 21.37 -20.65 34.21
CA THR A 253 20.47 -19.51 33.87
C THR A 253 21.08 -18.16 33.47
N ILE A 254 22.40 -17.97 33.24
CA ILE A 254 22.95 -16.61 32.93
C ILE A 254 23.92 -16.51 31.73
N ALA A 255 24.29 -17.59 31.03
CA ALA A 255 25.07 -17.48 29.80
C ALA A 255 24.60 -18.48 28.74
N GLY A 256 24.36 -17.98 27.54
CA GLY A 256 23.71 -18.72 26.47
C GLY A 256 24.62 -19.56 25.61
N PHE A 257 24.01 -20.51 24.92
CA PHE A 257 24.64 -21.29 23.85
C PHE A 257 25.27 -20.35 22.80
N GLY A 258 26.58 -20.49 22.56
CA GLY A 258 27.29 -19.65 21.60
C GLY A 258 28.29 -20.41 20.75
N VAL A 259 28.12 -20.34 19.44
CA VAL A 259 29.07 -20.79 18.43
C VAL A 259 30.00 -19.61 18.17
N GLN A 260 31.31 -19.76 18.37
CA GLN A 260 32.30 -18.68 18.16
C GLN A 260 33.40 -19.14 17.19
N ASN A 261 33.94 -18.24 16.37
CA ASN A 261 35.21 -18.49 15.69
C ASN A 261 36.34 -18.17 16.69
N ILE A 262 37.19 -19.17 16.95
CA ILE A 262 38.39 -19.05 17.76
C ILE A 262 39.60 -19.15 16.82
N GLY A 263 39.75 -18.16 15.94
CA GLY A 263 41.00 -17.90 15.22
C GLY A 263 41.87 -16.96 16.05
N ALA A 264 43.18 -17.19 16.06
CA ALA A 264 44.13 -16.41 16.86
C ALA A 264 43.90 -14.89 16.68
N SER A 265 43.59 -14.24 17.82
CA SER A 265 43.44 -12.79 18.05
C SER A 265 42.05 -12.14 17.94
N ASN A 266 41.02 -12.74 17.31
CA ASN A 266 39.68 -12.13 17.26
C ASN A 266 38.58 -13.14 17.61
N LYS A 267 38.00 -13.02 18.81
CA LYS A 267 36.82 -13.80 19.24
C LYS A 267 35.56 -13.19 18.59
N THR A 268 34.93 -13.91 17.65
CA THR A 268 33.64 -13.48 17.09
C THR A 268 32.57 -14.52 17.40
N SER A 269 31.50 -14.08 18.09
CA SER A 269 30.35 -14.93 18.43
C SER A 269 29.33 -14.89 17.30
N TYR A 270 28.90 -16.08 16.86
CA TYR A 270 27.84 -16.31 15.87
C TYR A 270 26.51 -16.67 16.51
N LEU A 271 26.51 -17.04 17.80
CA LEU A 271 25.30 -17.35 18.56
C LEU A 271 25.53 -16.93 20.03
N LYS A 272 24.50 -16.41 20.71
CA LYS A 272 24.50 -16.06 22.15
C LYS A 272 23.06 -16.03 22.65
N LEU A 273 22.61 -17.10 23.32
CA LEU A 273 21.19 -17.27 23.73
C LEU A 273 20.99 -17.32 25.25
N THR A 274 20.83 -16.17 25.90
CA THR A 274 20.53 -16.08 27.35
C THR A 274 19.02 -15.92 27.57
N PRO A 275 18.47 -16.22 28.77
CA PRO A 275 17.05 -15.91 29.07
C PRO A 275 16.67 -14.44 28.85
N LYS A 276 17.66 -13.55 28.90
CA LYS A 276 17.50 -12.13 28.66
C LYS A 276 17.79 -11.72 27.22
N ASN A 277 18.47 -12.47 26.36
CA ASN A 277 18.87 -11.98 25.03
C ASN A 277 19.20 -13.14 24.08
N TYR A 278 18.65 -13.13 22.87
CA TYR A 278 18.78 -14.17 21.84
C TYR A 278 19.48 -13.60 20.60
N PHE A 279 20.80 -13.81 20.46
CA PHE A 279 21.57 -13.29 19.32
C PHE A 279 22.06 -14.42 18.43
N ILE A 280 21.81 -14.32 17.12
CA ILE A 280 22.15 -15.30 16.09
C ILE A 280 22.76 -14.53 14.92
N GLY A 281 23.95 -14.88 14.46
CA GLY A 281 24.70 -14.16 13.42
C GLY A 281 26.00 -13.56 13.92
N HIS A 282 26.98 -13.45 13.02
CA HIS A 282 28.30 -12.90 13.33
C HIS A 282 28.18 -11.49 13.89
N GLU A 283 28.70 -11.28 15.11
CA GLU A 283 28.70 -9.99 15.81
C GLU A 283 27.30 -9.38 16.07
N ALA A 284 26.25 -10.19 16.03
CA ALA A 284 24.92 -9.75 16.47
C ALA A 284 24.96 -9.37 17.97
N GLY A 285 24.50 -8.16 18.31
CA GLY A 285 24.51 -7.64 19.69
C GLY A 285 25.90 -7.53 20.34
N ARG A 286 26.96 -7.31 19.55
CA ARG A 286 28.37 -7.37 19.99
C ARG A 286 28.71 -6.40 21.12
N TYR A 287 28.09 -5.23 21.17
CA TYR A 287 28.38 -4.19 22.16
C TYR A 287 27.39 -4.11 23.33
N ILE A 288 26.48 -5.08 23.48
CA ILE A 288 25.48 -5.01 24.55
C ILE A 288 26.12 -5.17 25.93
N THR A 289 25.82 -4.24 26.83
CA THR A 289 26.35 -4.19 28.20
C THR A 289 25.25 -4.38 29.25
N THR A 290 24.15 -3.63 29.16
CA THR A 290 23.07 -3.63 30.17
C THR A 290 21.69 -3.95 29.61
N GLY A 291 21.52 -3.91 28.28
CA GLY A 291 20.26 -4.15 27.57
C GLY A 291 19.74 -5.57 27.71
N LYS A 292 18.41 -5.71 27.81
CA LYS A 292 17.73 -6.99 28.11
C LYS A 292 16.50 -7.18 27.22
N PHE A 293 16.10 -8.43 27.12
CA PHE A 293 14.96 -8.96 26.37
C PHE A 293 15.03 -8.69 24.86
N ASN A 294 16.23 -8.78 24.28
CA ASN A 294 16.44 -8.55 22.85
C ASN A 294 16.53 -9.86 22.04
N SER A 295 16.12 -9.83 20.77
CA SER A 295 16.25 -10.93 19.81
C SER A 295 16.88 -10.43 18.52
N PHE A 296 18.16 -10.70 18.26
CA PHE A 296 18.89 -10.24 17.07
C PHE A 296 19.30 -11.41 16.18
N ILE A 297 18.93 -11.38 14.91
CA ILE A 297 19.17 -12.47 13.95
C ILE A 297 19.74 -11.91 12.64
N GLY A 298 21.04 -12.07 12.40
CA GLY A 298 21.69 -11.64 11.17
C GLY A 298 23.11 -11.12 11.40
N TYR A 299 23.91 -11.04 10.34
CA TYR A 299 25.26 -10.47 10.40
C TYR A 299 25.19 -9.03 10.92
N GLN A 300 25.87 -8.74 12.04
CA GLN A 300 25.95 -7.43 12.68
C GLN A 300 24.59 -6.79 13.01
N SER A 301 23.55 -7.60 13.22
CA SER A 301 22.26 -7.09 13.69
C SER A 301 22.38 -6.58 15.13
N GLY A 302 21.94 -5.35 15.39
CA GLY A 302 22.12 -4.70 16.70
C GLY A 302 23.57 -4.53 17.13
N TYR A 303 24.52 -4.44 16.18
CA TYR A 303 25.97 -4.47 16.45
C TYR A 303 26.40 -3.49 17.55
N ARG A 304 26.02 -2.21 17.43
CA ARG A 304 26.36 -1.13 18.37
C ARG A 304 25.35 -0.94 19.50
N ASP A 305 24.39 -1.84 19.69
CA ASP A 305 23.46 -1.72 20.81
C ASP A 305 24.19 -1.95 22.13
N THR A 306 24.24 -0.91 22.97
CA THR A 306 24.94 -0.92 24.26
C THR A 306 24.00 -1.19 25.44
N SER A 307 22.79 -0.65 25.44
CA SER A 307 21.86 -0.69 26.59
C SER A 307 20.38 -0.82 26.23
N GLY A 308 20.03 -0.88 24.93
CA GLY A 308 18.66 -1.02 24.45
C GLY A 308 18.03 -2.34 24.87
N SER A 309 16.75 -2.30 25.20
CA SER A 309 15.97 -3.42 25.71
C SER A 309 14.69 -3.64 24.90
N TYR A 310 14.16 -4.87 24.93
CA TYR A 310 12.92 -5.26 24.25
C TYR A 310 12.97 -5.11 22.72
N ASN A 311 14.15 -5.17 22.11
CA ASN A 311 14.33 -5.02 20.66
C ASN A 311 14.28 -6.37 19.93
N SER A 312 13.69 -6.41 18.74
CA SER A 312 13.68 -7.59 17.87
C SER A 312 14.18 -7.23 16.47
N PHE A 313 15.40 -7.65 16.13
CA PHE A 313 16.06 -7.34 14.87
C PHE A 313 16.32 -8.60 14.06
N MET A 314 16.04 -8.56 12.76
CA MET A 314 16.31 -9.65 11.82
C MET A 314 16.79 -9.10 10.47
N GLY A 315 17.90 -9.64 9.95
CA GLY A 315 18.47 -9.25 8.66
C GLY A 315 19.90 -8.73 8.77
N TYR A 316 20.56 -8.58 7.62
CA TYR A 316 21.93 -8.06 7.53
C TYR A 316 21.98 -6.62 8.04
N MET A 317 22.77 -6.39 9.11
CA MET A 317 22.97 -5.08 9.74
C MET A 317 21.67 -4.37 10.16
N SER A 318 20.60 -5.12 10.44
CA SER A 318 19.36 -4.55 10.98
C SER A 318 19.60 -3.97 12.37
N GLY A 319 19.23 -2.70 12.60
CA GLY A 319 19.47 -1.98 13.85
C GLY A 319 20.94 -1.76 14.19
N TYR A 320 21.84 -1.73 13.21
CA TYR A 320 23.30 -1.70 13.43
C TYR A 320 23.78 -0.64 14.42
N ASN A 321 23.28 0.60 14.33
CA ASN A 321 23.67 1.71 15.20
C ASN A 321 22.78 1.91 16.43
N ASN A 322 21.89 0.98 16.81
CA ASN A 322 20.88 1.15 17.89
C ASN A 322 21.48 1.47 19.28
N LEU A 323 21.96 2.69 19.49
CA LEU A 323 22.64 3.16 20.69
C LEU A 323 21.62 3.34 21.83
N GLY A 324 21.54 2.35 22.72
CA GLY A 324 20.85 2.53 23.99
C GLY A 324 21.42 3.72 24.79
N GLY A 325 20.56 4.54 25.37
CA GLY A 325 20.91 5.83 25.97
C GLY A 325 20.54 6.04 27.44
N GLY A 326 20.20 4.98 28.19
CA GLY A 326 19.72 5.06 29.58
C GLY A 326 18.30 5.64 29.71
N GLY A 327 17.34 4.88 30.23
CA GLY A 327 15.90 5.17 30.07
C GLY A 327 15.34 4.42 28.86
N SER A 328 14.19 4.82 28.30
CA SER A 328 13.55 4.13 27.15
C SER A 328 14.25 4.31 25.80
N TYR A 329 15.44 4.94 25.74
CA TYR A 329 16.14 5.25 24.50
C TYR A 329 16.73 3.99 23.85
N GLY A 330 16.41 3.77 22.58
CA GLY A 330 16.84 2.58 21.84
C GLY A 330 16.04 1.32 22.17
N ASP A 331 14.94 1.42 22.93
CA ASP A 331 14.13 0.27 23.37
C ASP A 331 12.93 -0.02 22.45
N LYS A 332 12.41 -1.26 22.54
CA LYS A 332 11.13 -1.69 21.93
C LYS A 332 11.06 -1.53 20.41
N ASN A 333 12.20 -1.60 19.73
CA ASN A 333 12.27 -1.51 18.28
C ASN A 333 12.15 -2.89 17.63
N SER A 334 11.49 -2.96 16.49
CA SER A 334 11.22 -4.17 15.71
C SER A 334 11.69 -3.97 14.27
N PHE A 335 12.90 -4.43 13.93
CA PHE A 335 13.53 -4.16 12.63
C PHE A 335 13.78 -5.45 11.83
N TYR A 336 13.07 -5.64 10.72
CA TYR A 336 13.13 -6.85 9.91
C TYR A 336 13.45 -6.52 8.44
N GLY A 337 14.68 -6.78 8.00
CA GLY A 337 15.11 -6.55 6.62
C GLY A 337 16.61 -6.27 6.48
N TYR A 338 17.08 -6.21 5.24
CA TYR A 338 18.43 -5.74 4.92
C TYR A 338 18.55 -4.26 5.32
N LEU A 339 19.45 -3.92 6.24
CA LEU A 339 19.71 -2.55 6.72
C LEU A 339 18.48 -1.80 7.29
N SER A 340 17.43 -2.50 7.74
CA SER A 340 16.29 -1.85 8.40
C SER A 340 16.74 -1.19 9.71
N GLY A 341 16.41 0.10 9.89
CA GLY A 341 16.80 0.87 11.08
C GLY A 341 18.31 1.00 11.28
N TYR A 342 19.13 0.88 10.21
CA TYR A 342 20.59 0.84 10.30
C TYR A 342 21.22 1.99 11.12
N SER A 343 20.72 3.21 10.95
CA SER A 343 21.25 4.41 11.60
C SER A 343 20.58 4.75 12.94
N ASN A 344 19.59 3.96 13.41
CA ASN A 344 18.82 4.28 14.62
C ASN A 344 19.79 4.45 15.78
N THR A 345 19.82 5.59 16.45
CA THR A 345 20.65 5.80 17.64
C THR A 345 19.79 5.62 18.87
N THR A 346 19.05 6.64 19.31
CA THR A 346 18.22 6.61 20.53
C THR A 346 16.72 6.47 20.29
N GLY A 347 16.30 6.35 19.03
CA GLY A 347 14.90 6.11 18.65
C GLY A 347 14.32 4.84 19.29
N TRP A 348 13.04 4.87 19.68
CA TRP A 348 12.38 3.80 20.45
C TRP A 348 10.95 3.54 19.95
N GLU A 349 10.40 2.35 20.25
CA GLU A 349 9.05 1.93 19.82
C GLU A 349 8.81 2.04 18.30
N ASN A 350 9.82 1.77 17.49
CA ASN A 350 9.68 1.74 16.03
C ASN A 350 9.48 0.32 15.48
N VAL A 351 8.67 0.16 14.45
CA VAL A 351 8.49 -1.08 13.68
C VAL A 351 8.92 -0.84 12.24
N PHE A 352 10.07 -1.35 11.82
CA PHE A 352 10.56 -1.24 10.45
C PHE A 352 10.66 -2.62 9.80
N VAL A 353 9.98 -2.83 8.68
CA VAL A 353 9.92 -4.12 7.99
C VAL A 353 10.11 -3.89 6.49
N GLY A 354 11.18 -4.41 5.91
CA GLY A 354 11.56 -4.21 4.51
C GLY A 354 13.04 -3.87 4.36
N ALA A 355 13.59 -4.06 3.15
CA ALA A 355 14.93 -3.58 2.85
C ALA A 355 14.99 -2.06 3.08
N THR A 356 16.01 -1.58 3.79
CA THR A 356 16.31 -0.16 4.05
C THR A 356 15.16 0.66 4.68
N ALA A 357 14.13 0.00 5.22
CA ALA A 357 13.06 0.66 5.96
C ALA A 357 13.63 1.40 7.17
N GLY A 358 13.36 2.70 7.27
CA GLY A 358 13.90 3.56 8.34
C GLY A 358 15.43 3.64 8.39
N TYR A 359 16.14 3.41 7.27
CA TYR A 359 17.61 3.35 7.22
C TYR A 359 18.33 4.52 7.92
N SER A 360 17.84 5.76 7.70
CA SER A 360 18.43 6.99 8.24
C SER A 360 17.85 7.44 9.59
N ASN A 361 16.92 6.68 10.20
CA ASN A 361 16.34 7.08 11.49
C ASN A 361 17.46 7.22 12.51
N THR A 362 17.48 8.30 13.29
CA THR A 362 18.45 8.50 14.37
C THR A 362 17.74 8.52 15.71
N THR A 363 16.86 9.49 15.93
CA THR A 363 16.16 9.69 17.21
C THR A 363 14.64 9.54 17.13
N GLY A 364 14.09 9.28 15.94
CA GLY A 364 12.66 9.12 15.72
C GLY A 364 12.06 7.94 16.49
N TYR A 365 10.81 8.06 16.93
CA TYR A 365 10.15 7.10 17.81
C TYR A 365 8.66 6.91 17.46
N LEU A 366 8.05 5.80 17.91
CA LEU A 366 6.65 5.46 17.63
C LEU A 366 6.31 5.36 16.12
N ASN A 367 7.27 5.01 15.27
CA ASN A 367 7.04 4.92 13.82
C ASN A 367 6.77 3.47 13.37
N THR A 368 5.89 3.27 12.39
CA THR A 368 5.64 1.98 11.73
C THR A 368 5.91 2.10 10.23
N PHE A 369 7.01 1.52 9.74
CA PHE A 369 7.38 1.48 8.33
C PHE A 369 7.37 0.04 7.81
N LEU A 370 6.55 -0.24 6.80
CA LEU A 370 6.41 -1.55 6.17
C LEU A 370 6.52 -1.41 4.65
N GLY A 371 7.61 -1.91 4.07
CA GLY A 371 7.91 -1.83 2.63
C GLY A 371 9.39 -1.55 2.38
N ALA A 372 9.90 -1.97 1.22
CA ALA A 372 11.25 -1.60 0.82
C ALA A 372 11.39 -0.08 0.70
N ASP A 373 12.43 0.49 1.32
CA ASP A 373 12.74 1.93 1.35
C ASP A 373 11.67 2.82 2.02
N ALA A 374 10.72 2.25 2.76
CA ALA A 374 9.73 3.02 3.52
C ALA A 374 10.43 3.87 4.60
N GLY A 375 10.25 5.19 4.55
CA GLY A 375 10.89 6.14 5.47
C GLY A 375 12.42 6.13 5.47
N SER A 376 13.08 5.70 4.39
CA SER A 376 14.54 5.48 4.37
C SER A 376 15.37 6.73 4.69
N SER A 377 14.88 7.95 4.41
CA SER A 377 15.57 9.21 4.69
C SER A 377 15.07 9.92 5.96
N THR A 378 14.12 9.32 6.69
CA THR A 378 13.57 9.89 7.92
C THR A 378 14.58 9.83 9.04
N SER A 379 14.94 10.98 9.61
CA SER A 379 15.98 11.10 10.65
C SER A 379 15.40 11.25 12.06
N THR A 380 14.40 12.11 12.24
CA THR A 380 13.90 12.50 13.58
C THR A 380 12.37 12.48 13.73
N GLY A 381 11.63 11.95 12.75
CA GLY A 381 10.17 11.92 12.77
C GLY A 381 9.57 11.00 13.85
N TRP A 382 8.33 11.28 14.27
CA TRP A 382 7.64 10.46 15.27
C TRP A 382 6.14 10.28 15.01
N SER A 383 5.60 9.14 15.46
CA SER A 383 4.21 8.72 15.21
C SER A 383 3.83 8.68 13.72
N LEU A 384 4.75 8.19 12.89
CA LEU A 384 4.55 8.02 11.45
C LEU A 384 4.11 6.59 11.10
N THR A 385 3.17 6.42 10.18
CA THR A 385 2.75 5.10 9.67
C THR A 385 2.93 5.04 8.17
N PHE A 386 3.98 4.38 7.67
CA PHE A 386 4.27 4.23 6.24
C PHE A 386 4.13 2.77 5.81
N LEU A 387 3.19 2.47 4.93
CA LEU A 387 2.89 1.12 4.45
C LEU A 387 2.93 1.10 2.92
N GLY A 388 3.98 0.55 2.33
CA GLY A 388 4.20 0.50 0.88
C GLY A 388 5.67 0.70 0.52
N SER A 389 6.09 0.20 -0.64
CA SER A 389 7.45 0.48 -1.13
C SER A 389 7.64 1.97 -1.34
N ASN A 390 8.75 2.51 -0.83
CA ASN A 390 9.14 3.92 -0.93
C ASN A 390 8.13 4.92 -0.33
N ALA A 391 7.17 4.47 0.49
CA ALA A 391 6.28 5.37 1.21
C ALA A 391 7.07 6.29 2.16
N GLY A 392 6.88 7.61 2.06
CA GLY A 392 7.58 8.60 2.88
C GLY A 392 9.11 8.63 2.72
N ASN A 393 9.66 8.15 1.59
CA ASN A 393 11.11 7.93 1.44
C ASN A 393 11.98 9.16 1.74
N LYS A 394 11.57 10.36 1.28
CA LYS A 394 12.32 11.62 1.42
C LYS A 394 11.90 12.47 2.62
N LEU A 395 11.02 11.97 3.49
CA LEU A 395 10.62 12.70 4.68
C LEU A 395 11.78 12.77 5.64
N PHE A 396 12.33 13.96 5.88
CA PHE A 396 13.46 14.20 6.77
C PHE A 396 13.00 14.29 8.23
N SER A 397 11.97 15.12 8.50
CA SER A 397 11.37 15.30 9.82
C SER A 397 9.87 15.61 9.69
N GLY A 398 9.01 14.65 10.06
CA GLY A 398 7.56 14.83 10.09
C GLY A 398 6.92 14.18 11.32
N ILE A 399 5.68 14.57 11.60
CA ILE A 399 4.95 14.18 12.81
C ILE A 399 3.55 13.68 12.44
N ASN A 400 3.06 12.64 13.13
CA ASN A 400 1.65 12.20 13.10
C ASN A 400 1.07 12.04 11.67
N SER A 401 1.83 11.42 10.76
CA SER A 401 1.43 11.27 9.36
C SER A 401 1.29 9.80 8.98
N THR A 402 0.30 9.48 8.15
CA THR A 402 -0.03 8.13 7.70
C THR A 402 0.04 8.06 6.18
N PHE A 403 1.00 7.33 5.61
CA PHE A 403 1.15 7.11 4.16
C PHE A 403 0.98 5.64 3.84
N VAL A 404 -0.03 5.28 3.04
CA VAL A 404 -0.38 3.90 2.70
C VAL A 404 -0.50 3.79 1.19
N GLY A 405 0.41 3.04 0.56
CA GLY A 405 0.51 2.88 -0.89
C GLY A 405 1.95 2.98 -1.38
N SER A 406 2.25 2.39 -2.54
CA SER A 406 3.55 2.54 -3.18
C SER A 406 3.81 4.02 -3.49
N MET A 407 4.97 4.55 -3.08
CA MET A 407 5.40 5.94 -3.29
C MET A 407 4.45 7.00 -2.71
N ALA A 408 3.55 6.64 -1.79
CA ALA A 408 2.74 7.62 -1.07
C ALA A 408 3.64 8.57 -0.25
N GLY A 409 3.53 9.88 -0.46
CA GLY A 409 4.39 10.88 0.19
C GLY A 409 5.89 10.76 -0.13
N PHE A 410 6.28 10.22 -1.28
CA PHE A 410 7.70 9.94 -1.60
C PHE A 410 8.63 11.15 -1.40
N TYR A 411 8.27 12.30 -1.98
CA TYR A 411 9.02 13.56 -1.95
C TYR A 411 8.53 14.52 -0.86
N SER A 412 7.79 14.03 0.15
CA SER A 412 7.47 14.86 1.31
C SER A 412 8.69 15.08 2.16
N THR A 413 9.14 16.31 2.39
CA THR A 413 10.43 16.59 3.07
C THR A 413 10.22 16.95 4.54
N ASN A 414 9.42 17.97 4.83
CA ASN A 414 9.19 18.54 6.15
C ASN A 414 7.69 18.79 6.37
N CYS A 415 6.89 17.74 6.31
CA CYS A 415 5.44 17.83 6.46
C CYS A 415 4.92 17.05 7.68
N SER A 416 3.82 17.53 8.28
CA SER A 416 3.19 16.90 9.44
C SER A 416 1.67 16.80 9.28
N TYR A 417 1.07 15.89 10.05
CA TYR A 417 -0.38 15.70 10.15
C TYR A 417 -1.07 15.33 8.83
N ASN A 418 -0.37 14.62 7.93
CA ASN A 418 -0.90 14.23 6.63
C ASN A 418 -1.39 12.78 6.61
N THR A 419 -2.49 12.52 5.92
CA THR A 419 -3.01 11.16 5.68
C THR A 419 -3.09 10.92 4.18
N PHE A 420 -2.20 10.10 3.62
CA PHE A 420 -2.17 9.74 2.19
C PHE A 420 -2.45 8.24 2.03
N VAL A 421 -3.49 7.89 1.30
CA VAL A 421 -3.93 6.50 1.11
C VAL A 421 -4.20 6.26 -0.37
N GLY A 422 -3.32 5.51 -1.02
CA GLY A 422 -3.35 5.22 -2.46
C GLY A 422 -1.94 5.24 -3.04
N ALA A 423 -1.72 4.51 -4.14
CA ALA A 423 -0.43 4.57 -4.84
C ALA A 423 -0.18 6.01 -5.33
N GLN A 424 1.01 6.54 -5.04
CA GLN A 424 1.46 7.88 -5.39
C GLN A 424 0.56 9.01 -4.84
N SER A 425 -0.25 8.72 -3.82
CA SER A 425 -1.02 9.76 -3.13
C SER A 425 -0.07 10.73 -2.42
N GLY A 426 -0.20 12.03 -2.69
CA GLY A 426 0.68 13.05 -2.11
C GLY A 426 2.16 12.93 -2.48
N GLU A 427 2.53 12.27 -3.59
CA GLU A 427 3.93 11.95 -3.91
C GLU A 427 4.86 13.16 -3.84
N TYR A 428 4.44 14.31 -4.37
CA TYR A 428 5.21 15.56 -4.39
C TYR A 428 4.73 16.58 -3.35
N ASN A 429 4.31 16.12 -2.16
CA ASN A 429 3.91 17.00 -1.07
C ASN A 429 5.09 17.54 -0.25
N ASP A 430 5.76 18.62 -0.69
CA ASP A 430 7.01 19.11 -0.08
C ASP A 430 6.84 19.55 1.39
N THR A 431 6.13 20.65 1.65
CA THR A 431 5.93 21.22 3.02
C THR A 431 4.48 21.32 3.47
N GLY A 432 3.51 20.99 2.61
CA GLY A 432 2.08 21.06 2.95
C GLY A 432 1.68 20.19 4.14
N GLU A 433 0.88 20.71 5.07
CA GLU A 433 0.45 20.03 6.30
C GLU A 433 -1.07 19.83 6.37
N ARG A 434 -1.52 18.91 7.24
CA ARG A 434 -2.95 18.66 7.52
C ARG A 434 -3.77 18.25 6.30
N ASN A 435 -3.14 17.61 5.32
CA ASN A 435 -3.77 17.15 4.10
C ASN A 435 -4.28 15.71 4.25
N THR A 436 -5.48 15.42 3.74
CA THR A 436 -6.06 14.07 3.68
C THR A 436 -6.31 13.70 2.22
N TYR A 437 -5.53 12.79 1.67
CA TYR A 437 -5.60 12.33 0.28
C TYR A 437 -5.92 10.83 0.26
N VAL A 438 -7.02 10.47 -0.40
CA VAL A 438 -7.48 9.07 -0.48
C VAL A 438 -7.85 8.76 -1.93
N GLY A 439 -7.03 7.97 -2.60
CA GLY A 439 -7.17 7.61 -4.01
C GLY A 439 -5.81 7.48 -4.71
N ASN A 440 -5.78 6.79 -5.85
CA ASN A 440 -4.57 6.77 -6.68
C ASN A 440 -4.29 8.20 -7.18
N LEU A 441 -3.03 8.65 -7.05
CA LEU A 441 -2.58 9.98 -7.48
C LEU A 441 -3.40 11.15 -6.89
N SER A 442 -4.11 10.93 -5.77
CA SER A 442 -4.82 11.98 -5.05
C SER A 442 -3.80 12.96 -4.45
N GLY A 443 -3.97 14.25 -4.72
CA GLY A 443 -3.03 15.29 -4.28
C GLY A 443 -1.59 15.09 -4.76
N TYR A 444 -1.39 14.42 -5.90
CA TYR A 444 -0.08 14.00 -6.43
C TYR A 444 0.99 15.11 -6.40
N TYR A 445 0.62 16.33 -6.81
CA TYR A 445 1.51 17.46 -6.98
C TYR A 445 1.14 18.66 -6.10
N ASN A 446 1.15 18.47 -4.77
CA ASN A 446 0.86 19.53 -3.80
C ASN A 446 2.13 20.07 -3.11
N GLN A 447 2.85 21.02 -3.71
CA GLN A 447 4.13 21.48 -3.16
C GLN A 447 4.00 22.07 -1.74
N THR A 448 3.11 23.03 -1.51
CA THR A 448 3.03 23.78 -0.24
C THR A 448 1.63 23.89 0.36
N GLY A 449 0.58 23.52 -0.39
CA GLY A 449 -0.81 23.64 0.05
C GLY A 449 -1.12 22.83 1.31
N SER A 450 -1.91 23.40 2.21
CA SER A 450 -2.25 22.78 3.50
C SER A 450 -3.77 22.69 3.72
N SER A 451 -4.18 21.80 4.62
CA SER A 451 -5.60 21.61 5.00
C SER A 451 -6.52 21.21 3.84
N ASN A 452 -6.01 20.46 2.87
CA ASN A 452 -6.80 19.95 1.74
C ASN A 452 -7.36 18.55 2.03
N ALA A 453 -8.58 18.28 1.58
CA ALA A 453 -9.26 17.00 1.70
C ALA A 453 -9.64 16.47 0.31
N CYS A 454 -8.92 15.49 -0.20
CA CYS A 454 -9.11 14.92 -1.54
C CYS A 454 -9.50 13.44 -1.44
N PHE A 455 -10.63 13.08 -2.03
CA PHE A 455 -11.16 11.72 -2.06
C PHE A 455 -11.52 11.32 -3.49
N GLY A 456 -10.73 10.45 -4.11
CA GLY A 456 -10.95 9.96 -5.47
C GLY A 456 -9.65 9.80 -6.25
N ASP A 457 -9.71 9.00 -7.31
CA ASP A 457 -8.64 8.89 -8.31
C ASP A 457 -8.36 10.27 -8.94
N LEU A 458 -7.10 10.72 -8.95
CA LEU A 458 -6.67 12.02 -9.49
C LEU A 458 -7.34 13.26 -8.84
N ALA A 459 -8.01 13.12 -7.68
CA ALA A 459 -8.61 14.25 -6.98
C ALA A 459 -7.51 15.22 -6.50
N GLY A 460 -7.62 16.51 -6.87
CA GLY A 460 -6.62 17.52 -6.54
C GLY A 460 -5.21 17.27 -7.10
N TYR A 461 -5.09 16.57 -8.24
CA TYR A 461 -3.80 16.15 -8.80
C TYR A 461 -2.74 17.26 -8.89
N PHE A 462 -3.10 18.46 -9.37
CA PHE A 462 -2.19 19.60 -9.53
C PHE A 462 -2.32 20.68 -8.44
N SER A 463 -2.74 20.38 -7.22
CA SER A 463 -2.91 21.40 -6.15
C SER A 463 -1.62 21.96 -5.58
N ALA A 464 -0.74 22.56 -6.40
CA ALA A 464 0.62 22.96 -6.04
C ALA A 464 0.71 23.89 -4.82
N GLU A 465 -0.17 24.88 -4.71
CA GLU A 465 -0.13 25.89 -3.63
C GLU A 465 -1.48 26.11 -2.92
N GLY A 466 -2.58 25.60 -3.49
CA GLY A 466 -3.93 25.83 -2.97
C GLY A 466 -4.15 25.20 -1.60
N SER A 467 -4.76 25.93 -0.67
CA SER A 467 -5.06 25.46 0.70
C SER A 467 -6.56 25.48 0.99
N ASN A 468 -6.97 24.71 2.01
CA ASN A 468 -8.36 24.63 2.49
C ASN A 468 -9.38 24.17 1.41
N ASN A 469 -8.97 23.27 0.52
CA ASN A 469 -9.85 22.74 -0.52
C ASN A 469 -10.46 21.39 -0.14
N THR A 470 -11.69 21.14 -0.57
CA THR A 470 -12.36 19.83 -0.47
C THR A 470 -12.69 19.33 -1.86
N TYR A 471 -12.07 18.23 -2.28
CA TYR A 471 -12.30 17.57 -3.56
C TYR A 471 -12.81 16.15 -3.36
N ILE A 472 -13.99 15.84 -3.85
CA ILE A 472 -14.60 14.51 -3.69
C ILE A 472 -15.11 14.04 -5.06
N GLY A 473 -14.52 12.97 -5.58
CA GLY A 473 -14.84 12.42 -6.90
C GLY A 473 -13.58 12.23 -7.75
N LYS A 474 -13.67 11.34 -8.75
CA LYS A 474 -12.58 11.14 -9.70
C LYS A 474 -12.28 12.44 -10.44
N SER A 475 -11.01 12.85 -10.47
CA SER A 475 -10.53 14.05 -11.17
C SER A 475 -11.20 15.36 -10.73
N ALA A 476 -11.82 15.40 -9.54
CA ALA A 476 -12.34 16.63 -8.95
C ALA A 476 -11.17 17.58 -8.61
N GLY A 477 -11.25 18.83 -9.06
CA GLY A 477 -10.20 19.83 -8.86
C GLY A 477 -8.84 19.49 -9.46
N GLN A 478 -8.77 18.57 -10.43
CA GLN A 478 -7.51 18.04 -10.96
C GLN A 478 -6.54 19.12 -11.43
N GLY A 479 -7.03 20.14 -12.14
CA GLY A 479 -6.26 21.23 -12.72
C GLY A 479 -6.19 22.49 -11.85
N ASN A 480 -6.68 22.44 -10.60
CA ASN A 480 -6.55 23.57 -9.71
C ASN A 480 -5.11 23.70 -9.19
N THR A 481 -4.35 24.65 -9.73
CA THR A 481 -2.93 24.85 -9.45
C THR A 481 -2.65 25.65 -8.18
N SER A 482 -3.41 26.70 -7.91
CA SER A 482 -3.17 27.64 -6.79
C SER A 482 -4.44 28.09 -6.05
N GLY A 483 -5.62 27.73 -6.54
CA GLY A 483 -6.89 28.14 -5.95
C GLY A 483 -7.11 27.56 -4.56
N SER A 484 -7.54 28.41 -3.63
CA SER A 484 -7.82 28.02 -2.23
C SER A 484 -9.31 28.09 -1.90
N ASN A 485 -9.71 27.49 -0.78
CA ASN A 485 -11.08 27.55 -0.24
C ASN A 485 -12.16 27.05 -1.22
N ASN A 486 -11.84 26.06 -2.05
CA ASN A 486 -12.78 25.48 -3.01
C ASN A 486 -13.43 24.21 -2.46
N VAL A 487 -14.71 24.00 -2.79
CA VAL A 487 -15.45 22.76 -2.56
C VAL A 487 -15.87 22.21 -3.92
N MET A 488 -15.32 21.08 -4.32
CA MET A 488 -15.65 20.42 -5.60
C MET A 488 -16.07 18.98 -5.33
N VAL A 489 -17.35 18.68 -5.54
CA VAL A 489 -17.96 17.38 -5.19
C VAL A 489 -18.64 16.83 -6.42
N GLY A 490 -18.08 15.78 -7.01
CA GLY A 490 -18.56 15.13 -8.23
C GLY A 490 -17.41 14.68 -9.11
N THR A 491 -17.66 13.70 -9.98
CA THR A 491 -16.64 13.29 -10.97
C THR A 491 -16.36 14.47 -11.90
N SER A 492 -15.09 14.84 -12.02
CA SER A 492 -14.59 15.95 -12.83
C SER A 492 -15.18 17.33 -12.50
N ALA A 493 -15.75 17.52 -11.31
CA ALA A 493 -16.16 18.83 -10.83
C ALA A 493 -14.93 19.76 -10.72
N GLY A 494 -14.99 20.94 -11.32
CA GLY A 494 -13.88 21.91 -11.35
C GLY A 494 -12.59 21.37 -11.95
N ASN A 495 -12.64 20.39 -12.88
CA ASN A 495 -11.46 19.72 -13.39
C ASN A 495 -10.38 20.67 -13.95
N SER A 496 -10.76 21.74 -14.64
CA SER A 496 -9.85 22.76 -15.18
C SER A 496 -9.93 24.08 -14.42
N SER A 497 -10.53 24.11 -13.23
CA SER A 497 -10.72 25.34 -12.46
C SER A 497 -9.46 25.77 -11.74
N THR A 498 -9.04 27.03 -11.91
CA THR A 498 -7.93 27.65 -11.17
C THR A 498 -8.39 28.70 -10.14
N GLY A 499 -9.70 28.92 -10.02
CA GLY A 499 -10.28 29.93 -9.14
C GLY A 499 -10.20 29.60 -7.64
N THR A 500 -10.47 30.61 -6.81
CA THR A 500 -10.51 30.52 -5.33
C THR A 500 -11.94 30.75 -4.83
N GLY A 501 -12.35 30.09 -3.75
CA GLY A 501 -13.66 30.33 -3.11
C GLY A 501 -14.84 29.80 -3.92
N ASN A 502 -14.63 28.77 -4.74
CA ASN A 502 -15.65 28.17 -5.58
C ASN A 502 -16.36 27.00 -4.89
N VAL A 503 -17.64 26.80 -5.20
CA VAL A 503 -18.44 25.65 -4.75
C VAL A 503 -19.07 24.99 -5.96
N PHE A 504 -18.57 23.82 -6.36
CA PHE A 504 -19.05 23.05 -7.52
C PHE A 504 -19.55 21.68 -7.06
N ILE A 505 -20.81 21.37 -7.33
CA ILE A 505 -21.47 20.15 -6.87
C ILE A 505 -22.19 19.46 -8.04
N GLY A 506 -21.72 18.27 -8.39
CA GLY A 506 -22.26 17.32 -9.36
C GLY A 506 -21.29 16.96 -10.50
N TYR A 507 -21.70 16.07 -11.41
CA TYR A 507 -20.85 15.60 -12.51
C TYR A 507 -20.48 16.76 -13.45
N ASN A 508 -19.18 17.00 -13.68
CA ASN A 508 -18.66 18.09 -14.50
C ASN A 508 -19.08 19.52 -14.09
N ALA A 509 -19.64 19.72 -12.89
CA ALA A 509 -20.00 21.06 -12.42
C ALA A 509 -18.77 21.98 -12.42
N GLY A 510 -18.87 23.15 -13.06
CA GLY A 510 -17.79 24.12 -13.16
C GLY A 510 -16.52 23.59 -13.84
N TYR A 511 -16.60 22.57 -14.71
CA TYR A 511 -15.44 21.88 -15.29
C TYR A 511 -14.40 22.84 -15.90
N SER A 512 -14.85 23.88 -16.61
CA SER A 512 -13.99 24.91 -17.24
C SER A 512 -14.00 26.27 -16.53
N GLU A 513 -14.64 26.38 -15.36
CA GLU A 513 -14.77 27.65 -14.65
C GLU A 513 -13.42 28.09 -14.06
N SER A 514 -12.88 29.21 -14.53
CA SER A 514 -11.55 29.70 -14.12
C SER A 514 -11.61 30.87 -13.14
N TYR A 515 -12.80 31.46 -12.93
CA TYR A 515 -12.99 32.59 -12.02
C TYR A 515 -13.21 32.15 -10.57
N SER A 516 -13.00 33.09 -9.65
CA SER A 516 -13.21 32.92 -8.20
C SER A 516 -14.65 33.23 -7.78
N ASN A 517 -15.03 32.76 -6.58
CA ASN A 517 -16.29 33.07 -5.92
C ASN A 517 -17.55 32.63 -6.70
N LYS A 518 -17.49 31.47 -7.35
CA LYS A 518 -18.57 30.90 -8.16
C LYS A 518 -19.26 29.73 -7.46
N LEU A 519 -20.57 29.61 -7.65
CA LEU A 519 -21.38 28.47 -7.25
C LEU A 519 -21.92 27.79 -8.51
N TYR A 520 -21.73 26.48 -8.64
CA TYR A 520 -22.39 25.63 -9.61
C TYR A 520 -22.98 24.42 -8.89
N ILE A 521 -24.29 24.23 -8.97
CA ILE A 521 -24.93 22.95 -8.62
C ILE A 521 -25.57 22.44 -9.91
N GLU A 522 -24.96 21.43 -10.50
CA GLU A 522 -25.25 20.98 -11.86
C GLU A 522 -24.71 19.56 -12.09
N ASN A 523 -25.27 18.80 -13.03
CA ASN A 523 -24.84 17.44 -13.35
C ASN A 523 -24.37 17.30 -14.81
N SER A 524 -23.79 18.38 -15.35
CA SER A 524 -23.24 18.48 -16.69
C SER A 524 -22.16 19.57 -16.75
N ASN A 525 -21.50 19.75 -17.90
CA ASN A 525 -20.57 20.87 -18.13
C ASN A 525 -21.32 22.12 -18.66
N ALA A 526 -22.37 22.52 -17.96
CA ALA A 526 -23.11 23.74 -18.28
C ALA A 526 -22.32 24.98 -17.86
N ASP A 527 -22.49 26.08 -18.60
CA ASP A 527 -21.95 27.38 -18.22
C ASP A 527 -22.87 28.10 -17.22
N SER A 528 -22.61 29.38 -16.95
CA SER A 528 -23.39 30.17 -15.98
C SER A 528 -24.85 30.36 -16.37
N ASP A 529 -25.18 30.29 -17.65
CA ASP A 529 -26.52 30.56 -18.16
C ASP A 529 -27.36 29.27 -18.25
N ASP A 530 -26.70 28.10 -18.30
CA ASP A 530 -27.37 26.80 -18.42
C ASP A 530 -27.37 25.95 -17.12
N ALA A 531 -26.51 26.23 -16.13
CA ALA A 531 -26.44 25.45 -14.89
C ALA A 531 -27.73 25.53 -14.05
N LEU A 532 -28.22 24.43 -13.47
CA LEU A 532 -29.45 24.41 -12.66
C LEU A 532 -29.46 25.50 -11.58
N ILE A 533 -28.36 25.62 -10.83
CA ILE A 533 -28.11 26.75 -9.93
C ILE A 533 -26.72 27.30 -10.22
N TYR A 534 -26.68 28.57 -10.62
CA TYR A 534 -25.45 29.36 -10.71
C TYR A 534 -25.44 30.42 -9.62
N GLY A 535 -24.27 30.78 -9.11
CA GLY A 535 -24.15 31.89 -8.18
C GLY A 535 -22.80 32.57 -8.24
N ASN A 536 -22.79 33.82 -7.78
CA ASN A 536 -21.60 34.63 -7.65
C ASN A 536 -21.54 35.22 -6.25
N PHE A 537 -20.71 34.61 -5.39
CA PHE A 537 -20.49 35.01 -4.01
C PHE A 537 -19.87 36.40 -3.90
N ALA A 538 -19.07 36.85 -4.89
CA ALA A 538 -18.51 38.21 -4.87
C ALA A 538 -19.59 39.30 -4.97
N THR A 539 -20.72 38.98 -5.60
CA THR A 539 -21.87 39.89 -5.74
C THR A 539 -23.06 39.53 -4.86
N ASN A 540 -22.96 38.46 -4.05
CA ASN A 540 -24.06 37.86 -3.30
C ASN A 540 -25.31 37.57 -4.16
N ARG A 541 -25.11 36.99 -5.35
CA ARG A 541 -26.20 36.65 -6.29
C ARG A 541 -26.31 35.15 -6.50
N VAL A 542 -27.55 34.68 -6.59
CA VAL A 542 -27.92 33.32 -7.01
C VAL A 542 -28.90 33.45 -8.19
N GLN A 543 -28.71 32.59 -9.17
CA GLN A 543 -29.50 32.45 -10.38
C GLN A 543 -29.99 31.01 -10.47
N ILE A 544 -31.30 30.85 -10.66
CA ILE A 544 -31.94 29.57 -10.96
C ILE A 544 -32.28 29.63 -12.45
N ASN A 545 -31.55 28.88 -13.28
CA ASN A 545 -31.69 28.97 -14.75
C ASN A 545 -32.96 28.29 -15.28
N ASN A 546 -33.68 27.58 -14.42
CA ASN A 546 -34.87 26.85 -14.78
C ASN A 546 -36.03 27.17 -13.82
N TYR A 547 -36.91 26.22 -13.55
CA TYR A 547 -38.10 26.42 -12.72
C TYR A 547 -37.80 26.56 -11.21
N LEU A 548 -38.21 27.68 -10.60
CA LEU A 548 -38.21 27.92 -9.16
C LEU A 548 -39.65 27.92 -8.62
N GLY A 549 -40.00 26.93 -7.80
CA GLY A 549 -41.27 26.85 -7.09
C GLY A 549 -41.17 27.24 -5.62
N ILE A 550 -42.08 28.07 -5.13
CA ILE A 550 -42.25 28.39 -3.71
C ILE A 550 -43.64 27.92 -3.26
N GLY A 551 -43.68 26.81 -2.52
CA GLY A 551 -44.92 26.22 -2.00
C GLY A 551 -45.65 25.26 -2.96
N GLU A 552 -45.21 25.16 -4.22
CA GLU A 552 -45.77 24.27 -5.25
C GLU A 552 -44.68 23.82 -6.24
N TYR A 553 -44.94 22.74 -7.00
CA TYR A 553 -44.06 22.34 -8.10
C TYR A 553 -44.29 23.27 -9.30
N PRO A 554 -43.25 23.97 -9.77
CA PRO A 554 -43.44 25.08 -10.70
C PRO A 554 -43.87 24.60 -12.10
N SER A 555 -44.93 25.19 -12.64
CA SER A 555 -45.29 25.05 -14.07
C SER A 555 -44.69 26.17 -14.94
N TYR A 556 -44.20 27.23 -14.30
CA TYR A 556 -43.57 28.41 -14.90
C TYR A 556 -42.24 28.70 -14.22
N THR A 557 -41.31 29.41 -14.89
CA THR A 557 -39.94 29.64 -14.42
C THR A 557 -39.88 30.20 -12.98
N LEU A 558 -40.88 31.00 -12.58
CA LEU A 558 -41.15 31.33 -11.19
C LEU A 558 -42.62 31.06 -10.88
N ASP A 559 -42.88 30.17 -9.93
CA ASP A 559 -44.23 29.82 -9.47
C ASP A 559 -44.31 30.02 -7.95
N VAL A 560 -45.27 30.83 -7.48
CA VAL A 560 -45.45 31.12 -6.05
C VAL A 560 -46.88 30.88 -5.63
N ALA A 561 -47.08 29.84 -4.81
CA ALA A 561 -48.35 29.58 -4.17
C ALA A 561 -48.48 30.45 -2.91
N GLY A 562 -49.41 31.41 -2.92
CA GLY A 562 -49.72 32.28 -1.77
C GLY A 562 -49.26 33.73 -1.93
N VAL A 563 -48.98 34.41 -0.81
CA VAL A 563 -48.59 35.84 -0.80
C VAL A 563 -47.08 35.98 -0.94
N THR A 564 -46.61 36.70 -1.97
CA THR A 564 -45.21 37.10 -2.13
C THR A 564 -45.03 38.56 -1.74
N ASN A 565 -44.10 38.84 -0.84
CA ASN A 565 -43.71 40.22 -0.52
C ASN A 565 -42.55 40.65 -1.42
N LEU A 566 -42.86 41.27 -2.55
CA LEU A 566 -41.90 41.55 -3.62
C LEU A 566 -40.91 42.69 -3.30
N ASN A 567 -41.20 43.56 -2.32
CA ASN A 567 -40.28 44.63 -1.94
C ASN A 567 -40.56 45.15 -0.51
N LYS A 568 -40.22 44.37 0.52
CA LYS A 568 -40.40 44.78 1.91
C LYS A 568 -39.33 45.80 2.34
N GLY A 569 -39.66 47.09 2.28
CA GLY A 569 -38.92 48.15 3.00
C GLY A 569 -37.96 49.00 2.16
N LEU A 570 -38.03 48.95 0.83
CA LEU A 570 -37.23 49.82 -0.06
C LEU A 570 -38.13 50.39 -1.17
N THR A 571 -37.91 51.64 -1.57
CA THR A 571 -38.57 52.26 -2.73
C THR A 571 -37.87 51.80 -4.03
N GLY A 572 -38.61 51.50 -5.09
CA GLY A 572 -38.03 51.02 -6.35
C GLY A 572 -38.86 49.98 -7.11
N VAL A 573 -38.28 49.39 -8.15
CA VAL A 573 -38.91 48.36 -8.98
C VAL A 573 -39.15 47.09 -8.16
N ALA A 574 -40.40 46.70 -8.02
CA ALA A 574 -40.81 45.49 -7.32
C ALA A 574 -40.84 44.25 -8.22
N LEU A 575 -41.12 44.40 -9.52
CA LEU A 575 -41.08 43.31 -10.50
C LEU A 575 -40.61 43.84 -11.86
N ARG A 576 -39.71 43.08 -12.50
CA ARG A 576 -39.37 43.24 -13.91
C ARG A 576 -39.87 42.02 -14.69
N VAL A 577 -40.36 42.23 -15.90
CA VAL A 577 -40.76 41.17 -16.82
C VAL A 577 -40.01 41.40 -18.12
N ASN A 578 -39.20 40.43 -18.54
CA ASN A 578 -38.34 40.53 -19.74
C ASN A 578 -37.40 41.75 -19.77
N GLY A 579 -36.93 42.18 -18.60
CA GLY A 579 -36.02 43.32 -18.45
C GLY A 579 -36.72 44.66 -18.26
N ASP A 580 -38.01 44.76 -18.56
CA ASP A 580 -38.81 45.97 -18.40
C ASP A 580 -39.45 46.05 -17.01
N GLU A 581 -39.62 47.27 -16.50
CA GLU A 581 -40.27 47.52 -15.20
C GLU A 581 -41.77 47.25 -15.31
N ALA A 582 -42.25 46.21 -14.62
CA ALA A 582 -43.64 45.80 -14.65
C ALA A 582 -44.42 46.34 -13.44
N LEU A 583 -43.80 46.39 -12.25
CA LEU A 583 -44.40 46.90 -11.02
C LEU A 583 -43.37 47.71 -10.22
N TRP A 584 -43.76 48.89 -9.75
CA TRP A 584 -42.94 49.78 -8.93
C TRP A 584 -43.60 50.03 -7.57
N TYR A 585 -42.81 50.15 -6.50
CA TYR A 585 -43.28 50.46 -5.14
C TYR A 585 -42.66 51.77 -4.65
N ASP A 586 -43.52 52.73 -4.31
CA ASP A 586 -43.11 54.09 -3.93
C ASP A 586 -42.81 54.25 -2.42
N GLY A 587 -42.95 53.16 -1.65
CA GLY A 587 -42.86 53.16 -0.19
C GLY A 587 -44.22 53.05 0.51
N THR A 588 -45.32 53.31 -0.20
CA THR A 588 -46.71 53.25 0.30
C THR A 588 -47.65 52.45 -0.63
N TYR A 589 -47.52 52.61 -1.96
CA TYR A 589 -48.38 52.02 -2.98
C TYR A 589 -47.58 51.38 -4.12
N PHE A 590 -48.23 50.44 -4.83
CA PHE A 590 -47.73 49.94 -6.11
C PHE A 590 -48.23 50.83 -7.26
N SER A 591 -47.36 51.12 -8.23
CA SER A 591 -47.68 51.80 -9.49
C SER A 591 -47.03 51.07 -10.68
N TRP A 592 -47.56 51.27 -11.88
CA TRP A 592 -47.05 50.65 -13.10
C TRP A 592 -46.32 51.73 -13.91
N GLY A 593 -44.99 51.80 -13.77
CA GLY A 593 -44.13 52.75 -14.50
C GLY A 593 -43.19 53.59 -13.61
N TYR A 594 -42.01 53.92 -14.15
CA TYR A 594 -40.93 54.67 -13.50
C TYR A 594 -41.36 56.08 -13.05
N GLU A 595 -41.07 56.44 -11.80
CA GLU A 595 -41.21 57.79 -11.24
C GLU A 595 -42.62 58.42 -11.25
N GLY A 596 -43.67 57.60 -11.14
CA GLY A 596 -44.89 57.93 -10.41
C GLY A 596 -45.64 59.24 -10.74
N THR A 597 -45.53 59.79 -11.96
CA THR A 597 -46.25 61.02 -12.31
C THR A 597 -47.47 60.77 -13.22
N TYR A 598 -47.43 59.77 -14.11
CA TYR A 598 -48.55 59.44 -14.99
C TYR A 598 -48.60 57.94 -15.29
N ASN A 599 -49.79 57.35 -15.26
CA ASN A 599 -50.04 56.03 -15.83
C ASN A 599 -50.42 56.20 -17.32
N PHE A 600 -49.67 55.61 -18.24
CA PHE A 600 -50.03 55.56 -19.66
C PHE A 600 -50.61 54.20 -20.01
N PHE A 601 -51.86 54.19 -20.50
CA PHE A 601 -52.50 52.99 -21.03
C PHE A 601 -52.60 53.12 -22.55
N ALA A 602 -51.84 52.29 -23.28
CA ALA A 602 -51.92 52.24 -24.74
C ALA A 602 -53.31 51.76 -25.19
N ASP A 603 -53.90 50.84 -24.43
CA ASP A 603 -55.22 50.27 -24.67
C ASP A 603 -56.31 50.96 -23.87
N LYS A 604 -57.55 50.57 -24.17
CA LYS A 604 -58.73 51.08 -23.48
C LYS A 604 -58.75 50.58 -22.03
N VAL A 605 -58.99 51.48 -21.08
CA VAL A 605 -59.05 51.18 -19.65
C VAL A 605 -60.50 51.14 -19.19
N GLY A 606 -60.95 49.98 -18.69
CA GLY A 606 -62.25 49.83 -18.05
C GLY A 606 -62.08 49.70 -16.54
N ILE A 607 -62.55 50.68 -15.75
CA ILE A 607 -62.56 50.56 -14.29
C ILE A 607 -63.94 50.02 -13.89
N GLY A 608 -64.04 48.72 -13.60
CA GLY A 608 -65.31 48.04 -13.33
C GLY A 608 -66.03 47.52 -14.59
N GLN A 609 -65.34 47.45 -15.74
CA GLN A 609 -65.88 46.96 -17.02
C GLN A 609 -64.82 46.14 -17.76
N THR A 610 -65.21 44.96 -18.27
CA THR A 610 -64.27 43.98 -18.86
C THR A 610 -63.99 44.18 -20.35
N ASN A 611 -64.77 45.03 -21.05
CA ASN A 611 -64.60 45.35 -22.46
C ASN A 611 -64.92 46.84 -22.72
N PRO A 612 -64.01 47.77 -22.37
CA PRO A 612 -64.22 49.19 -22.63
C PRO A 612 -64.27 49.49 -24.15
N THR A 613 -65.24 50.29 -24.56
CA THR A 613 -65.42 50.92 -25.87
C THR A 613 -64.60 52.21 -26.01
N TYR A 614 -64.44 52.98 -24.92
CA TYR A 614 -63.66 54.23 -24.91
C TYR A 614 -62.26 54.05 -24.31
N LYS A 615 -61.33 54.99 -24.59
CA LYS A 615 -59.94 54.94 -24.06
C LYS A 615 -59.89 54.90 -22.54
N LEU A 616 -60.84 55.57 -21.88
CA LEU A 616 -61.15 55.41 -20.47
C LEU A 616 -62.67 55.26 -20.37
N GLU A 617 -63.14 54.16 -19.83
CA GLU A 617 -64.56 53.90 -19.62
C GLU A 617 -64.85 53.57 -18.16
N LEU A 618 -65.84 54.28 -17.65
CA LEU A 618 -66.46 54.02 -16.36
C LEU A 618 -67.89 53.52 -16.64
N PRO A 619 -68.41 52.57 -15.86
CA PRO A 619 -69.78 52.10 -15.98
C PRO A 619 -70.78 53.26 -16.03
N ASN A 620 -71.48 53.41 -17.15
CA ASN A 620 -72.60 54.36 -17.29
C ASN A 620 -73.92 53.65 -16.92
N ASN A 621 -73.97 53.12 -15.71
CA ASN A 621 -75.19 52.63 -15.09
C ASN A 621 -75.39 53.40 -13.79
N SER A 622 -76.59 53.33 -13.26
CA SER A 622 -76.96 54.16 -12.13
C SER A 622 -76.47 53.63 -10.77
N SER A 623 -75.67 52.56 -10.72
CA SER A 623 -75.27 52.00 -9.43
C SER A 623 -74.28 52.94 -8.75
N ALA A 624 -74.59 53.33 -7.52
CA ALA A 624 -73.79 54.23 -6.69
C ALA A 624 -72.26 53.98 -6.80
N SER A 625 -71.53 55.05 -7.14
CA SER A 625 -70.07 55.23 -6.98
C SER A 625 -69.11 54.66 -8.03
N LEU A 626 -69.57 54.06 -9.14
CA LEU A 626 -68.66 53.45 -10.15
C LEU A 626 -68.60 54.16 -11.51
N GLY A 627 -69.51 55.10 -11.81
CA GLY A 627 -69.53 55.86 -13.09
C GLY A 627 -68.93 57.27 -13.04
N CYS A 628 -68.59 57.77 -11.85
CA CYS A 628 -68.16 59.15 -11.66
C CYS A 628 -66.63 59.29 -11.71
N GLY A 629 -66.11 59.79 -12.85
CA GLY A 629 -64.72 60.22 -12.97
C GLY A 629 -64.57 61.69 -12.59
N ARG A 630 -63.76 62.00 -11.56
CA ARG A 630 -63.41 63.38 -11.24
C ARG A 630 -62.23 63.82 -12.11
N ALA A 631 -62.50 64.40 -13.27
CA ALA A 631 -61.49 65.06 -14.08
C ALA A 631 -61.38 66.54 -13.71
N TYR A 632 -60.17 67.09 -13.61
CA TYR A 632 -59.95 68.51 -13.30
C TYR A 632 -60.42 69.43 -14.45
N ALA A 633 -60.32 68.96 -15.71
CA ALA A 633 -60.90 69.60 -16.90
C ALA A 633 -61.03 68.59 -18.05
N TRP A 634 -62.11 68.67 -18.84
CA TRP A 634 -62.25 68.00 -20.14
C TRP A 634 -62.09 69.05 -21.24
N ASN A 635 -60.88 69.24 -21.76
CA ASN A 635 -60.67 70.17 -22.86
C ASN A 635 -61.08 69.52 -24.19
N THR A 636 -62.04 70.13 -24.88
CA THR A 636 -62.40 69.74 -26.24
C THR A 636 -61.68 70.64 -27.23
N TYR A 637 -60.88 70.08 -28.15
CA TYR A 637 -60.27 70.88 -29.22
C TYR A 637 -61.36 71.44 -30.15
N SER A 638 -61.33 72.75 -30.37
CA SER A 638 -62.35 73.50 -31.14
C SER A 638 -61.73 74.35 -32.25
N ASP A 639 -60.50 74.03 -32.68
CA ASP A 639 -59.72 74.75 -33.70
C ASP A 639 -60.42 74.72 -35.07
N SER A 640 -60.41 75.83 -35.81
CA SER A 640 -61.08 75.93 -37.11
C SER A 640 -60.46 75.02 -38.17
N ARG A 641 -59.16 74.69 -38.07
CA ARG A 641 -58.46 73.82 -39.03
C ARG A 641 -58.97 72.38 -39.03
N VAL A 642 -59.56 71.95 -37.92
CA VAL A 642 -60.18 70.61 -37.80
C VAL A 642 -61.69 70.63 -38.09
N LYS A 643 -62.23 71.75 -38.60
CA LYS A 643 -63.66 71.94 -38.90
C LYS A 643 -63.88 72.43 -40.34
N LEU A 644 -64.31 71.54 -41.22
CA LEU A 644 -64.67 71.84 -42.60
C LEU A 644 -66.17 72.16 -42.74
N ASN A 645 -66.56 72.90 -43.79
CA ASN A 645 -67.95 73.25 -44.11
C ASN A 645 -68.70 74.00 -42.99
N GLN A 646 -68.09 75.06 -42.47
CA GLN A 646 -68.68 75.91 -41.44
C GLN A 646 -69.88 76.67 -42.02
N VAL A 647 -71.09 76.33 -41.56
CA VAL A 647 -72.35 76.99 -41.92
C VAL A 647 -73.03 77.54 -40.68
N GLU A 648 -73.84 78.57 -40.85
CA GLU A 648 -74.62 79.12 -39.74
C GLU A 648 -75.64 78.09 -39.24
N LEU A 649 -75.86 78.07 -37.92
CA LEU A 649 -76.81 77.15 -37.28
C LEU A 649 -78.23 77.42 -37.77
N ASN A 650 -78.97 76.38 -38.16
CA ASN A 650 -80.38 76.50 -38.52
C ASN A 650 -81.31 76.51 -37.30
N TYR A 651 -80.77 76.25 -36.12
CA TYR A 651 -81.49 76.29 -34.85
C TYR A 651 -81.38 77.67 -34.21
N GLY A 652 -82.50 78.18 -33.72
CA GLY A 652 -82.57 79.48 -33.07
C GLY A 652 -83.60 79.51 -31.94
N LEU A 653 -84.14 80.70 -31.71
CA LEU A 653 -85.08 80.95 -30.62
C LEU A 653 -86.32 80.06 -30.73
N ASP A 654 -86.83 79.83 -31.94
CA ASP A 654 -88.04 79.02 -32.17
C ASP A 654 -87.86 77.57 -31.71
N GLU A 655 -86.70 76.94 -31.94
CA GLU A 655 -86.45 75.58 -31.47
C GLU A 655 -86.22 75.49 -29.96
N ILE A 656 -85.48 76.44 -29.38
CA ILE A 656 -85.30 76.47 -27.92
C ILE A 656 -86.64 76.67 -27.20
N MET A 657 -87.53 77.50 -27.75
CA MET A 657 -88.87 77.73 -27.18
C MET A 657 -89.78 76.49 -27.26
N ARG A 658 -89.45 75.50 -28.10
CA ARG A 658 -90.16 74.21 -28.19
C ARG A 658 -89.63 73.15 -27.22
N LEU A 659 -88.47 73.39 -26.58
CA LEU A 659 -87.93 72.47 -25.59
C LEU A 659 -88.66 72.61 -24.24
N SER A 660 -88.99 71.47 -23.63
CA SER A 660 -89.62 71.45 -22.30
C SER A 660 -88.58 71.09 -21.25
N ALA A 661 -88.12 72.07 -20.47
CA ALA A 661 -87.37 71.81 -19.24
C ALA A 661 -88.29 71.12 -18.22
N LYS A 662 -87.83 69.99 -17.67
CA LYS A 662 -88.60 69.17 -16.72
C LYS A 662 -87.80 68.94 -15.45
N ARG A 663 -88.53 68.75 -14.35
CA ARG A 663 -88.02 68.14 -13.12
C ARG A 663 -88.48 66.70 -13.10
N PHE A 664 -87.59 65.77 -12.77
CA PHE A 664 -87.92 64.36 -12.67
C PHE A 664 -87.05 63.67 -11.61
N ASP A 665 -87.56 62.55 -11.09
CA ASP A 665 -86.81 61.66 -10.21
C ASP A 665 -86.02 60.69 -11.08
N HIS A 666 -84.69 60.83 -11.03
CA HIS A 666 -83.78 59.94 -11.75
C HIS A 666 -83.52 58.72 -10.87
N TYR A 667 -84.14 57.59 -11.23
CA TYR A 667 -83.99 56.32 -10.53
C TYR A 667 -82.71 55.61 -10.92
N GLU A 668 -82.23 54.77 -10.00
CA GLU A 668 -81.32 53.72 -10.41
C GLU A 668 -81.99 52.80 -11.44
N SER A 669 -81.30 52.38 -12.49
CA SER A 669 -81.79 51.50 -13.53
C SER A 669 -80.73 50.52 -14.02
N SER A 670 -81.17 49.31 -14.38
CA SER A 670 -80.36 48.28 -15.03
C SER A 670 -81.20 47.50 -16.03
N PHE A 671 -80.57 46.87 -17.03
CA PHE A 671 -81.24 45.96 -17.95
C PHE A 671 -81.04 44.52 -17.49
N THR A 672 -82.13 43.78 -17.35
CA THR A 672 -82.11 42.32 -17.12
C THR A 672 -83.04 41.67 -18.13
N GLU A 673 -82.53 40.71 -18.91
CA GLU A 673 -83.29 40.01 -19.95
C GLU A 673 -84.05 40.94 -20.94
N GLY A 674 -83.43 42.08 -21.27
CA GLY A 674 -84.01 43.07 -22.20
C GLY A 674 -85.12 43.96 -21.60
N SER A 675 -85.36 43.85 -20.29
CA SER A 675 -86.30 44.71 -19.55
C SER A 675 -85.56 45.71 -18.67
N LEU A 676 -85.98 46.98 -18.71
CA LEU A 676 -85.46 48.04 -17.84
C LEU A 676 -86.06 47.90 -16.44
N LEU A 677 -85.22 47.62 -15.45
CA LEU A 677 -85.60 47.55 -14.04
C LEU A 677 -85.16 48.82 -13.34
N LEU A 678 -86.11 49.54 -12.72
CA LEU A 678 -85.83 50.69 -11.86
C LEU A 678 -85.59 50.21 -10.42
N GLY A 679 -84.51 50.67 -9.80
CA GLY A 679 -84.18 50.46 -8.40
C GLY A 679 -85.01 51.36 -7.47
N ASN A 680 -84.83 51.20 -6.16
CA ASN A 680 -85.58 51.94 -5.15
C ASN A 680 -84.96 53.32 -4.82
N THR A 681 -83.72 53.55 -5.22
CA THR A 681 -83.00 54.81 -5.00
C THR A 681 -83.27 55.76 -6.15
N HIS A 682 -83.54 57.03 -5.85
CA HIS A 682 -83.67 58.08 -6.87
C HIS A 682 -83.06 59.40 -6.39
N THR A 683 -82.76 60.27 -7.35
CA THR A 683 -82.33 61.65 -7.09
C THR A 683 -83.23 62.62 -7.84
N ASN A 684 -83.69 63.67 -7.17
CA ASN A 684 -84.49 64.71 -7.83
C ASN A 684 -83.56 65.63 -8.63
N THR A 685 -83.79 65.73 -9.93
CA THR A 685 -82.97 66.53 -10.82
C THR A 685 -83.82 67.30 -11.83
N ILE A 686 -83.19 68.26 -12.52
CA ILE A 686 -83.79 69.02 -13.60
C ILE A 686 -83.02 68.75 -14.88
N GLY A 687 -83.72 68.75 -16.01
CA GLY A 687 -83.10 68.53 -17.30
C GLY A 687 -84.10 68.49 -18.43
N LEU A 688 -83.67 67.90 -19.54
CA LEU A 688 -84.49 67.63 -20.71
C LEU A 688 -84.59 66.11 -20.91
N ILE A 689 -85.69 65.66 -21.52
CA ILE A 689 -85.87 64.25 -21.86
C ILE A 689 -85.26 64.01 -23.25
N ALA A 690 -84.31 63.09 -23.35
CA ALA A 690 -83.55 62.86 -24.59
C ALA A 690 -84.45 62.58 -25.80
N GLN A 691 -85.52 61.80 -25.63
CA GLN A 691 -86.49 61.50 -26.69
C GLN A 691 -87.26 62.74 -27.16
N GLU A 692 -87.55 63.68 -26.26
CA GLU A 692 -88.25 64.93 -26.61
C GLU A 692 -87.32 65.90 -27.33
N VAL A 693 -86.07 66.01 -26.85
CA VAL A 693 -85.05 66.83 -27.52
C VAL A 693 -84.77 66.29 -28.92
N PHE A 694 -84.72 64.97 -29.11
CA PHE A 694 -84.44 64.37 -30.41
C PHE A 694 -85.44 64.79 -31.50
N CYS A 695 -86.71 65.02 -31.12
CA CYS A 695 -87.75 65.49 -32.04
C CYS A 695 -87.58 66.96 -32.48
N VAL A 696 -86.75 67.74 -31.78
CA VAL A 696 -86.55 69.17 -32.06
C VAL A 696 -85.13 69.44 -32.56
N ILE A 697 -84.14 68.86 -31.88
CA ILE A 697 -82.69 69.02 -32.11
C ILE A 697 -82.03 67.62 -32.03
N PRO A 698 -82.16 66.78 -33.07
CA PRO A 698 -81.68 65.40 -33.05
C PRO A 698 -80.17 65.28 -32.81
N GLU A 699 -79.36 66.25 -33.24
CA GLU A 699 -77.89 66.21 -33.13
C GLU A 699 -77.39 66.30 -31.68
N ALA A 700 -78.22 66.83 -30.77
CA ALA A 700 -77.92 66.91 -29.34
C ALA A 700 -78.07 65.55 -28.63
N VAL A 701 -78.70 64.56 -29.26
CA VAL A 701 -79.08 63.29 -28.63
C VAL A 701 -78.38 62.12 -29.31
N THR A 702 -77.85 61.20 -28.52
CA THR A 702 -77.34 59.93 -29.02
C THR A 702 -78.37 58.84 -28.78
N ARG A 703 -78.91 58.32 -29.88
CA ARG A 703 -79.80 57.17 -29.87
C ARG A 703 -78.97 55.88 -29.74
N PRO A 704 -79.31 54.96 -28.82
CA PRO A 704 -78.64 53.66 -28.72
C PRO A 704 -78.92 52.79 -29.94
N ILE A 705 -78.01 51.87 -30.24
CA ILE A 705 -78.18 50.89 -31.33
C ILE A 705 -79.32 49.91 -31.01
N ASN A 706 -79.48 49.56 -29.73
CA ASN A 706 -80.52 48.68 -29.25
C ASN A 706 -81.27 49.31 -28.06
N ASP A 707 -82.49 49.78 -28.33
CA ASP A 707 -83.37 50.41 -27.33
C ASP A 707 -83.76 49.45 -26.18
N SER A 708 -83.53 48.13 -26.32
CA SER A 708 -83.82 47.11 -25.30
C SER A 708 -82.66 46.83 -24.33
N THR A 709 -81.45 47.32 -24.62
CA THR A 709 -80.27 47.06 -23.78
C THR A 709 -79.54 48.31 -23.33
N ASP A 710 -79.82 49.46 -23.95
CA ASP A 710 -79.08 50.69 -23.74
C ASP A 710 -80.03 51.89 -23.60
N LEU A 711 -79.59 52.92 -22.87
CA LEU A 711 -80.35 54.14 -22.66
C LEU A 711 -79.98 55.23 -23.68
N TRP A 712 -80.95 56.09 -23.98
CA TRP A 712 -80.72 57.32 -24.74
C TRP A 712 -79.94 58.32 -23.89
N SER A 713 -78.97 59.00 -24.51
CA SER A 713 -78.17 60.01 -23.81
C SER A 713 -78.25 61.36 -24.52
N LEU A 714 -78.14 62.43 -23.72
CA LEU A 714 -78.23 63.82 -24.18
C LEU A 714 -76.90 64.54 -23.94
N ASP A 715 -76.38 65.17 -24.99
CA ASP A 715 -75.21 66.04 -24.93
C ASP A 715 -75.64 67.50 -24.76
N TYR A 716 -75.69 67.94 -23.50
CA TYR A 716 -76.05 69.32 -23.16
C TYR A 716 -75.09 70.36 -23.74
N VAL A 717 -73.83 70.01 -24.05
CA VAL A 717 -72.86 70.97 -24.59
C VAL A 717 -73.26 71.41 -26.00
N LYS A 718 -73.89 70.53 -26.78
CA LYS A 718 -74.39 70.86 -28.13
C LYS A 718 -75.57 71.84 -28.11
N LEU A 719 -76.27 71.99 -26.99
CA LEU A 719 -77.32 72.99 -26.84
C LEU A 719 -76.76 74.39 -26.61
N VAL A 720 -75.50 74.53 -26.17
CA VAL A 720 -74.90 75.83 -25.86
C VAL A 720 -74.81 76.75 -27.08
N PRO A 721 -74.29 76.35 -28.26
CA PRO A 721 -74.29 77.20 -29.45
C PRO A 721 -75.69 77.63 -29.90
N ILE A 722 -76.68 76.77 -29.69
CA ILE A 722 -78.08 77.03 -30.04
C ILE A 722 -78.69 78.06 -29.09
N LEU A 723 -78.39 77.94 -27.78
CA LEU A 723 -78.76 78.96 -26.79
C LEU A 723 -78.09 80.31 -27.10
N ILE A 724 -76.81 80.31 -27.51
CA ILE A 724 -76.12 81.54 -27.93
C ILE A 724 -76.87 82.21 -29.10
N LYS A 725 -77.17 81.45 -30.16
CA LYS A 725 -77.91 81.97 -31.31
C LYS A 725 -79.31 82.45 -30.92
N SER A 726 -80.02 81.71 -30.09
CA SER A 726 -81.36 82.09 -29.59
C SER A 726 -81.35 83.38 -28.79
N ILE A 727 -80.32 83.60 -27.96
CA ILE A 727 -80.13 84.85 -27.22
C ILE A 727 -79.82 86.01 -28.17
N GLN A 728 -79.00 85.78 -29.21
CA GLN A 728 -78.71 86.80 -30.22
C GLN A 728 -79.98 87.22 -30.98
N GLU A 729 -80.81 86.26 -31.40
CA GLU A 729 -82.09 86.52 -32.07
C GLU A 729 -83.07 87.24 -31.13
N GLN A 730 -83.15 86.84 -29.87
CA GLN A 730 -83.96 87.52 -28.85
C GLN A 730 -83.51 88.98 -28.65
N GLN A 731 -82.19 89.23 -28.57
CA GLN A 731 -81.63 90.58 -28.44
C GLN A 731 -81.99 91.46 -29.64
N GLN A 732 -81.98 90.90 -30.85
CA GLN A 732 -82.40 91.62 -32.06
C GLN A 732 -83.87 92.03 -32.01
N GLN A 733 -84.75 91.17 -31.50
CA GLN A 733 -86.17 91.50 -31.30
C GLN A 733 -86.36 92.63 -30.27
N ILE A 734 -85.57 92.63 -29.19
CA ILE A 734 -85.59 93.69 -28.17
C ILE A 734 -85.17 95.04 -28.76
N GLU A 735 -84.13 95.07 -29.58
CA GLU A 735 -83.67 96.31 -30.24
C GLU A 735 -84.70 96.87 -31.22
N GLN A 736 -85.38 96.00 -31.98
CA GLN A 736 -86.49 96.40 -32.85
C GLN A 736 -87.65 97.01 -32.07
N LEU A 737 -88.00 96.43 -30.91
CA LEU A 737 -89.02 96.99 -30.02
C LEU A 737 -88.60 98.35 -29.44
N TYR A 738 -87.32 98.52 -29.11
CA TYR A 738 -86.80 99.80 -28.60
C TYR A 738 -86.87 100.91 -29.64
N GLU A 739 -86.46 100.66 -30.88
CA GLU A 739 -86.58 101.65 -31.97
C GLU A 739 -88.05 101.95 -32.33
N ARG A 740 -88.93 100.94 -32.24
CA ARG A 740 -90.38 101.13 -32.39
C ARG A 740 -90.93 102.09 -31.31
N ASN A 741 -90.52 101.91 -30.06
CA ASN A 741 -90.94 102.79 -28.96
C ASN A 741 -90.40 104.21 -29.12
N LYS A 742 -89.14 104.38 -29.51
CA LYS A 742 -88.53 105.69 -29.79
C LYS A 742 -89.25 106.45 -30.92
N PHE A 743 -89.68 105.73 -31.97
CA PHE A 743 -90.50 106.31 -33.04
C PHE A 743 -91.88 106.77 -32.53
N LEU A 744 -92.52 105.96 -31.67
CA LEU A 744 -93.81 106.30 -31.06
C LEU A 744 -93.72 107.52 -30.13
N ASP A 745 -92.63 107.64 -29.35
CA ASP A 745 -92.41 108.81 -28.48
C ASP A 745 -92.27 110.10 -29.28
N LYS A 746 -91.53 110.07 -30.41
CA LYS A 746 -91.40 111.22 -31.31
C LYS A 746 -92.75 111.65 -31.88
N LYS A 747 -93.61 110.68 -32.27
CA LYS A 747 -94.98 110.94 -32.70
C LYS A 747 -95.82 111.58 -31.60
N SER A 748 -95.64 111.18 -30.35
CA SER A 748 -96.34 111.79 -29.20
C SER A 748 -95.94 113.25 -29.00
N MET A 749 -94.66 113.58 -29.13
CA MET A 749 -94.17 114.97 -29.02
C MET A 749 -94.74 115.89 -30.12
N GLU A 750 -94.84 115.40 -31.36
CA GLU A 750 -95.48 116.13 -32.47
C GLU A 750 -96.96 116.43 -32.18
N ILE A 751 -97.69 115.47 -31.61
CA ILE A 751 -99.10 115.65 -31.23
C ILE A 751 -99.24 116.70 -30.13
N ASP A 752 -98.36 116.72 -29.14
CA ASP A 752 -98.41 117.70 -28.05
C ASP A 752 -98.04 119.12 -28.51
N GLN A 753 -97.13 119.26 -29.50
CA GLN A 753 -96.89 120.55 -30.17
C GLN A 753 -98.12 121.06 -30.92
N LEU A 754 -98.79 120.18 -31.69
CA LEU A 754 -100.03 120.50 -32.38
C LEU A 754 -101.14 120.95 -31.42
N LYS A 755 -101.28 120.29 -30.25
CA LYS A 755 -102.21 120.73 -29.21
C LYS A 755 -101.89 122.13 -28.69
N SER A 756 -100.61 122.47 -28.49
CA SER A 756 -100.19 123.80 -28.03
C SER A 756 -100.50 124.90 -29.07
N GLU A 757 -100.30 124.61 -30.36
CA GLU A 757 -100.66 125.53 -31.44
C GLU A 757 -102.17 125.74 -31.56
N ILE A 758 -102.97 124.68 -31.41
CA ILE A 758 -104.43 124.77 -31.35
C ILE A 758 -104.86 125.67 -30.19
N GLU A 759 -104.22 125.57 -29.03
CA GLU A 759 -104.59 126.39 -27.86
C GLU A 759 -104.21 127.85 -28.02
N LYS A 760 -103.08 128.15 -28.69
CA LYS A 760 -102.74 129.51 -29.11
C LYS A 760 -103.76 130.07 -30.11
N LEU A 761 -104.22 129.25 -31.07
CA LEU A 761 -105.27 129.60 -32.02
C LEU A 761 -106.61 129.90 -31.33
N LYS A 762 -107.00 129.11 -30.32
CA LYS A 762 -108.21 129.38 -29.52
C LYS A 762 -108.14 130.71 -28.79
N ILE A 763 -106.99 131.05 -28.19
CA ILE A 763 -106.76 132.34 -27.53
C ILE A 763 -106.84 133.49 -28.54
N LEU A 764 -106.30 133.32 -29.75
CA LEU A 764 -106.36 134.33 -30.81
C LEU A 764 -107.81 134.59 -31.29
N ILE A 765 -108.60 133.51 -31.44
CA ILE A 765 -110.02 133.59 -31.80
C ILE A 765 -110.82 134.30 -30.70
N TYR A 766 -110.57 133.98 -29.43
CA TYR A 766 -111.20 134.65 -28.29
C TYR A 766 -110.94 136.16 -28.29
N ASN A 767 -109.70 136.58 -28.58
CA ASN A 767 -109.33 138.00 -28.65
C ASN A 767 -109.91 138.74 -29.87
N MET A 768 -110.26 138.05 -30.95
CA MET A 768 -110.93 138.66 -32.11
C MET A 768 -112.43 138.87 -31.90
N GLN A 769 -113.06 138.12 -31.00
CA GLN A 769 -114.50 138.22 -30.71
C GLN A 769 -114.85 139.33 -29.70
N SER A 770 -113.89 139.79 -28.89
CA SER A 770 -114.10 140.83 -27.87
C SER A 770 -113.93 142.28 -28.36
N ASN A 771 -113.54 142.48 -29.63
CA ASN A 771 -113.36 143.80 -30.27
C ASN A 771 -114.53 144.19 -31.21
N LYS A 772 -115.74 143.69 -30.95
CA LYS A 772 -116.96 144.05 -31.70
C LYS A 772 -118.08 144.53 -30.79
#